data_AF-A0AAV1KPU2-F1
#
_entry.id   AF-A0AAV1KPU2-F1
#
_cell.length_a   1.000
_cell.length_b   1.000
_cell.length_c   1.000
_cell.angle_alpha   90.00
_cell.angle_beta   90.00
_cell.angle_gamma   90.00
#
_symmetry.space_group_name_H-M   'P 1'
#
loop_
_entity.id
_entity.type
_entity.pdbx_description
1 polymer ?
#
loop_
_entity_poly.entity_id
_entity_poly.type
_entity_poly.pdbx_seq_one_letter_code
_entity_poly.pdbx_strand_id
1 'polypeptide(L)'
;MCTTALKAINLIPTIKKLLSFAGGFGLGQLYYVFFLKDIHLPHKTGEFVSIIISILLGIGNAVSIQLRCISLLMFPMYCGKPGRGVLKAVVLTYVVAGPITNMGLNAKEIVRVFACSAQLSHNLSEIRYKFMSKPIKTAILRSRYEINEFKDAFRSIYEITTPFENEIETSKELERIVHQSNIVDDFFGNKHRSEKIEKKYQTTTKLKKEIYQNKYLKKVEYRCENQITQGIFKCAEMFDPAYEACCRAAPAYAAETLCYPLTVEFACNIMHFIDSPDICDGREQIDPGLGEGYYYLKKLKEELLKNVNDIKLQYKVTYENELYNVQDARETGKRVLHEFEQRGTSMQYVVSVVNICLALLLLRIPFAAQSYHDLYLTSITYDNLYITSYFKQIDQRRKLKNKYTLLPLKKMERNKYVDVHSFEYKSSQRSKLVTPILKVMLEVVTATTFVMLDRLFFEALDVVRKHASSEMTQQGTRDLEIEVEGNGTVATMIRNLLSSLNTTRYVSAVTNKPCLPQPSAMPSIFFVKIYCGYLWILMLLYLNPYTLRLRRLICSYFYPRREKQRILHLYNDILKKRMKMQKTLRRKALQAVRAHYLSGGNLRSLRMRFPRLLGWLTVLPAARMPCLICGETEPRNITTSSSWRRCNSVACGFAWCGECWREAGARCLACDPVLTRLSDLDSLSDDQPTAY
;
A
#
# COMPACT_ATOMS: atom_id res chain seq x y z
N MET A 1 26.55 58.41 -0.92
CA MET A 1 26.85 58.49 0.52
C MET A 1 27.74 57.35 1.04
N CYS A 2 27.65 56.09 0.57
CA CYS A 2 28.59 55.03 1.01
C CYS A 2 30.02 55.10 0.44
N THR A 3 30.27 55.84 -0.64
CA THR A 3 31.62 55.91 -1.27
C THR A 3 32.52 57.00 -0.68
N THR A 4 31.94 57.96 0.04
CA THR A 4 32.68 59.03 0.73
C THR A 4 33.17 58.61 2.12
N ALA A 5 32.52 57.63 2.76
CA ALA A 5 32.97 57.10 4.06
C ALA A 5 34.23 56.22 3.97
N LEU A 6 34.50 55.56 2.83
CA LEU A 6 35.68 54.70 2.66
C LEU A 6 36.98 55.44 2.27
N LYS A 7 36.90 56.72 1.92
CA LYS A 7 38.05 57.51 1.46
C LYS A 7 38.73 58.33 2.56
N ALA A 8 38.14 58.40 3.74
CA ALA A 8 38.60 59.26 4.83
C ALA A 8 38.87 58.46 6.09
N ILE A 9 39.77 57.48 6.03
CA ILE A 9 40.47 57.02 7.24
C ILE A 9 41.92 56.75 6.84
N ASN A 10 42.80 57.72 7.16
CA ASN A 10 44.24 57.51 7.27
C ASN A 10 44.51 56.63 8.51
N LEU A 11 43.96 55.42 8.49
CA LEU A 11 44.15 54.43 9.53
C LEU A 11 45.58 53.90 9.37
N ILE A 12 46.35 53.92 10.46
CA ILE A 12 47.72 53.40 10.52
C ILE A 12 47.72 51.99 9.88
N PRO A 13 48.69 51.65 9.01
CA PRO A 13 48.70 50.39 8.27
C PRO A 13 48.57 49.14 9.15
N THR A 14 49.02 49.20 10.41
CA THR A 14 48.81 48.18 11.44
C THR A 14 47.34 47.99 11.80
N ILE A 15 46.60 49.07 12.03
CA ILE A 15 45.16 49.00 12.36
C ILE A 15 44.36 48.43 11.18
N LYS A 16 44.72 48.75 9.92
CA LYS A 16 44.06 48.15 8.74
C LYS A 16 44.26 46.64 8.66
N LYS A 17 45.46 46.16 9.00
CA LYS A 17 45.77 44.72 9.07
C LYS A 17 45.00 44.05 10.21
N LEU A 18 44.93 44.68 11.39
CA LEU A 18 44.16 44.18 12.53
C LEU A 18 42.66 44.07 12.21
N LEU A 19 42.09 45.10 11.58
CA LEU A 19 40.68 45.10 11.18
C LEU A 19 40.39 44.04 10.10
N SER A 20 41.34 43.81 9.18
CA SER A 20 41.24 42.76 8.17
C SER A 20 41.36 41.36 8.79
N PHE A 21 42.23 41.18 9.79
CA PHE A 21 42.32 39.94 10.57
C PHE A 21 41.01 39.65 11.30
N ALA A 22 40.48 40.64 12.03
CA ALA A 22 39.22 40.51 12.75
C ALA A 22 38.05 40.20 11.80
N GLY A 23 38.01 40.83 10.62
CA GLY A 23 37.01 40.54 9.59
C GLY A 23 37.12 39.11 9.03
N GLY A 24 38.33 38.63 8.75
CA GLY A 24 38.58 37.26 8.30
C GLY A 24 38.24 36.22 9.36
N PHE A 25 38.63 36.45 10.61
CA PHE A 25 38.30 35.59 11.74
C PHE A 25 36.79 35.54 12.00
N GLY A 26 36.11 36.69 11.98
CA GLY A 26 34.66 36.78 12.13
C GLY A 26 33.91 36.06 11.01
N LEU A 27 34.39 36.13 9.76
CA LEU A 27 33.83 35.35 8.65
C LEU A 27 33.96 33.84 8.87
N GLY A 28 35.10 33.38 9.41
CA GLY A 28 35.31 31.97 9.77
C GLY A 28 34.34 31.51 10.86
N GLN A 29 34.16 32.31 11.91
CA GLN A 29 33.23 32.01 12.99
C GLN A 29 31.77 32.02 12.55
N LEU A 30 31.38 32.96 11.68
CA LEU A 30 30.05 32.96 11.06
C LEU A 30 29.82 31.68 10.26
N TYR A 31 30.82 31.21 9.50
CA TYR A 31 30.71 29.96 8.75
C TYR A 31 30.54 28.75 9.67
N TYR A 32 31.19 28.76 10.84
CA TYR A 32 31.03 27.70 11.82
C TYR A 32 29.64 27.68 12.46
N VAL A 33 29.21 28.81 13.02
CA VAL A 33 27.95 28.92 13.78
C VAL A 33 26.75 28.57 12.91
N PHE A 34 26.71 29.07 11.67
CA PHE A 34 25.55 28.87 10.80
C PHE A 34 25.54 27.53 10.06
N PHE A 35 26.67 26.83 9.95
CA PHE A 35 26.76 25.69 9.03
C PHE A 35 27.52 24.49 9.58
N LEU A 36 28.73 24.66 10.11
CA LEU A 36 29.50 23.51 10.61
C LEU A 36 28.98 22.98 11.95
N LYS A 37 28.29 23.81 12.74
CA LYS A 37 27.69 23.41 14.02
C LYS A 37 26.61 22.33 13.86
N ASP A 38 25.86 22.37 12.75
CA ASP A 38 24.75 21.45 12.49
C ASP A 38 25.21 20.12 11.85
N ILE A 39 26.48 20.01 11.46
CA ILE A 39 27.07 18.75 11.00
C ILE A 39 27.39 17.92 12.24
N HIS A 40 27.03 16.64 12.23
CA HIS A 40 27.28 15.67 13.31
C HIS A 40 28.78 15.30 13.40
N LEU A 41 29.65 16.28 13.58
CA LEU A 41 31.04 16.06 13.99
C LEU A 41 31.06 15.92 15.52
N PRO A 42 31.96 15.11 16.09
CA PRO A 42 32.19 15.09 17.53
C PRO A 42 32.46 16.52 18.02
N HIS A 43 31.64 16.98 18.96
CA HIS A 43 31.51 18.40 19.36
C HIS A 43 32.87 19.11 19.57
N LYS A 44 33.82 18.42 20.22
CA LYS A 44 35.16 18.98 20.51
C LYS A 44 36.05 19.12 19.28
N THR A 45 35.93 18.23 18.31
CA THR A 45 36.76 18.24 17.09
C THR A 45 36.30 19.34 16.12
N GLY A 46 34.99 19.55 16.00
CA GLY A 46 34.42 20.58 15.13
C GLY A 46 34.79 22.01 15.57
N GLU A 47 34.76 22.28 16.87
CA GLU A 47 35.16 23.57 17.44
C GLU A 47 36.66 23.86 17.20
N PHE A 48 37.52 22.87 17.43
CA PHE A 48 38.96 23.03 17.24
C PHE A 48 39.33 23.30 15.78
N VAL A 49 38.76 22.53 14.84
CA VAL A 49 38.98 22.71 13.39
C VAL A 49 38.47 24.08 12.93
N SER A 50 37.32 24.53 13.44
CA SER A 50 36.75 25.85 13.14
C SER A 50 37.67 27.00 13.58
N ILE A 51 38.22 26.91 14.79
CA ILE A 51 39.14 27.93 15.31
C ILE A 51 40.39 28.02 14.42
N ILE A 52 40.97 26.88 14.04
CA ILE A 52 42.12 26.83 13.13
C ILE A 52 41.78 27.49 11.79
N ILE A 53 40.65 27.11 11.16
CA ILE A 53 40.22 27.70 9.88
C ILE A 53 39.99 29.21 10.01
N SER A 54 39.40 29.67 11.12
CA SER A 54 39.13 31.08 11.38
C SER A 54 40.43 31.88 11.56
N ILE A 55 41.42 31.33 12.25
CA ILE A 55 42.75 31.94 12.39
C ILE A 55 43.45 32.01 11.03
N LEU A 56 43.46 30.93 10.27
CA LEU A 56 44.06 30.90 8.92
C LEU A 56 43.38 31.91 7.98
N LEU A 57 42.05 32.03 8.03
CA LEU A 57 41.29 33.00 7.24
C LEU A 57 41.57 34.44 7.71
N GLY A 58 41.74 34.66 9.02
CA GLY A 58 42.18 35.93 9.60
C GLY A 58 43.56 36.35 9.12
N ILE A 59 44.56 35.47 9.23
CA ILE A 59 45.94 35.72 8.76
C ILE A 59 45.93 35.97 7.25
N GLY A 60 45.21 35.14 6.48
CA GLY A 60 45.08 35.29 5.04
C GLY A 60 44.51 36.64 4.63
N ASN A 61 43.49 37.12 5.32
CA ASN A 61 42.93 38.46 5.12
C ASN A 61 43.87 39.59 5.58
N ALA A 62 44.71 39.38 6.59
CA ALA A 62 45.67 40.39 7.02
C ALA A 62 46.80 40.60 5.99
N VAL A 63 47.28 39.51 5.38
CA VAL A 63 48.46 39.52 4.51
C VAL A 63 48.10 39.70 3.02
N SER A 64 47.13 38.94 2.50
CA SER A 64 46.86 38.87 1.06
C SER A 64 45.77 39.84 0.61
N ILE A 65 46.03 40.63 -0.44
CA ILE A 65 44.98 41.42 -1.12
C ILE A 65 43.94 40.52 -1.79
N GLN A 66 44.38 39.40 -2.35
CA GLN A 66 43.50 38.46 -3.04
C GLN A 66 42.48 37.86 -2.07
N LEU A 67 42.93 37.35 -0.92
CA LEU A 67 42.02 36.77 0.08
C LEU A 67 41.07 37.81 0.67
N ARG A 68 41.50 39.07 0.84
CA ARG A 68 40.60 40.18 1.21
C ARG A 68 39.51 40.44 0.19
N CYS A 69 39.89 40.48 -1.08
CA CYS A 69 38.94 40.69 -2.17
C CYS A 69 37.93 39.54 -2.23
N ILE A 70 38.40 38.28 -2.19
CA ILE A 70 37.53 37.09 -2.23
C ILE A 70 36.60 37.03 -1.03
N SER A 71 37.11 37.31 0.18
CA SER A 71 36.30 37.33 1.41
C SER A 71 35.17 38.35 1.31
N LEU A 72 35.45 39.54 0.80
CA LEU A 72 34.42 40.56 0.58
C LEU A 72 33.48 40.20 -0.59
N LEU A 73 33.98 39.52 -1.62
CA LEU A 73 33.18 39.00 -2.74
C LEU A 73 32.22 37.89 -2.34
N MET A 74 32.46 37.17 -1.25
CA MET A 74 31.49 36.16 -0.78
C MET A 74 30.13 36.79 -0.47
N PHE A 75 30.08 38.01 0.08
CA PHE A 75 28.83 38.70 0.41
C PHE A 75 27.85 38.87 -0.78
N PRO A 76 28.24 39.47 -1.93
CA PRO A 76 27.35 39.49 -3.09
C PRO A 76 27.09 38.10 -3.71
N MET A 77 27.96 37.11 -3.48
CA MET A 77 27.74 35.72 -3.94
C MET A 77 26.67 35.01 -3.11
N TYR A 78 26.57 35.26 -1.80
CA TYR A 78 25.47 34.79 -0.94
C TYR A 78 24.11 35.29 -1.45
N CYS A 79 24.05 36.55 -1.89
CA CYS A 79 22.83 37.11 -2.48
C CYS A 79 22.63 36.72 -3.97
N GLY A 80 23.63 36.07 -4.58
CA GLY A 80 23.67 35.72 -5.99
C GLY A 80 23.05 34.36 -6.31
N LYS A 81 23.31 33.87 -7.53
CA LYS A 81 22.91 32.52 -7.95
C LYS A 81 23.42 31.39 -7.03
N PRO A 82 24.70 31.34 -6.63
CA PRO A 82 25.20 30.24 -5.80
C PRO A 82 24.53 30.22 -4.42
N GLY A 83 24.44 31.37 -3.74
CA GLY A 83 23.80 31.43 -2.41
C GLY A 83 22.29 31.15 -2.44
N ARG A 84 21.56 31.61 -3.47
CA ARG A 84 20.15 31.19 -3.66
C ARG A 84 20.00 29.69 -3.87
N GLY A 85 20.94 29.04 -4.55
CA GLY A 85 20.96 27.59 -4.72
C GLY A 85 21.10 26.86 -3.39
N VAL A 86 22.01 27.33 -2.52
CA VAL A 86 22.17 26.80 -1.17
C VAL A 86 20.91 27.03 -0.33
N LEU A 87 20.36 28.24 -0.36
CA LEU A 87 19.16 28.59 0.41
C LEU A 87 17.95 27.74 0.01
N LYS A 88 17.77 27.44 -1.29
CA LYS A 88 16.76 26.49 -1.76
C LYS A 88 16.94 25.11 -1.16
N ALA A 89 18.18 24.63 -1.08
CA ALA A 89 18.47 23.33 -0.48
C ALA A 89 18.19 23.34 1.03
N VAL A 90 18.52 24.43 1.75
CA VAL A 90 18.16 24.59 3.18
C VAL A 90 16.65 24.57 3.39
N VAL A 91 15.88 25.27 2.55
CA VAL A 91 14.41 25.24 2.62
C VAL A 91 13.88 23.83 2.35
N LEU A 92 14.44 23.12 1.36
CA LEU A 92 14.10 21.71 1.11
C LEU A 92 14.37 20.83 2.33
N THR A 93 15.49 21.05 3.03
CA THR A 93 15.79 20.33 4.27
C THR A 93 14.78 20.63 5.37
N TYR A 94 14.27 21.85 5.49
CA TYR A 94 13.17 22.14 6.42
C TYR A 94 11.86 21.46 6.01
N VAL A 95 11.59 21.28 4.72
CA VAL A 95 10.45 20.49 4.24
C VAL A 95 10.64 19.00 4.58
N VAL A 96 11.84 18.46 4.44
CA VAL A 96 12.13 17.07 4.80
C VAL A 96 12.04 16.87 6.31
N ALA A 97 12.75 17.68 7.09
CA ALA A 97 12.82 17.56 8.55
C ALA A 97 11.51 17.96 9.27
N GLY A 98 10.67 18.78 8.64
CA GLY A 98 9.37 19.19 9.16
C GLY A 98 8.25 18.25 8.71
N PRO A 99 7.46 18.63 7.67
CA PRO A 99 6.24 17.91 7.32
C PRO A 99 6.50 16.46 6.89
N ILE A 100 7.57 16.16 6.15
CA ILE A 100 7.80 14.79 5.67
C ILE A 100 8.13 13.84 6.83
N THR A 101 9.00 14.25 7.77
CA THR A 101 9.28 13.45 8.97
C THR A 101 8.05 13.34 9.88
N ASN A 102 7.27 14.41 10.06
CA ASN A 102 6.06 14.38 10.88
C ASN A 102 4.97 13.47 10.27
N MET A 103 4.81 13.47 8.95
CA MET A 103 3.99 12.48 8.24
C MET A 103 4.47 11.05 8.50
N GLY A 104 5.78 10.82 8.53
CA GLY A 104 6.36 9.53 8.88
C GLY A 104 6.01 9.08 10.31
N LEU A 105 6.00 10.01 11.28
CA LEU A 105 5.58 9.74 12.66
C LEU A 105 4.08 9.41 12.73
N ASN A 106 3.24 10.18 12.03
CA ASN A 106 1.80 9.91 11.94
C ASN A 106 1.52 8.57 11.23
N ALA A 107 2.28 8.22 10.19
CA ALA A 107 2.19 6.92 9.53
C ALA A 107 2.60 5.76 10.46
N LYS A 108 3.60 5.96 11.33
CA LYS A 108 3.94 4.99 12.39
C LYS A 108 2.75 4.74 13.31
N GLU A 109 2.06 5.80 13.72
CA GLU A 109 0.88 5.71 14.56
C GLU A 109 -0.29 5.01 13.86
N ILE A 110 -0.51 5.26 12.56
CA ILE A 110 -1.48 4.52 11.75
C ILE A 110 -1.20 3.02 11.83
N VAL A 111 0.04 2.62 11.52
CA VAL A 111 0.46 1.21 11.54
C VAL A 111 0.26 0.58 12.93
N ARG A 112 0.65 1.29 14.00
CA ARG A 112 0.47 0.83 15.39
C ARG A 112 -1.01 0.61 15.72
N VAL A 113 -1.88 1.53 15.33
CA VAL A 113 -3.34 1.48 15.58
C VAL A 113 -3.96 0.31 14.83
N PHE A 114 -3.60 0.09 13.56
CA PHE A 114 -4.06 -1.06 12.79
C PHE A 114 -3.63 -2.39 13.42
N ALA A 115 -2.36 -2.52 13.80
CA ALA A 115 -1.84 -3.71 14.47
C ALA A 115 -2.56 -3.98 15.80
N CYS A 116 -2.74 -2.94 16.62
CA CYS A 116 -3.43 -3.04 17.91
C CYS A 116 -4.92 -3.40 17.73
N SER A 117 -5.60 -2.78 16.76
CA SER A 117 -7.01 -3.04 16.48
C SER A 117 -7.24 -4.45 15.93
N ALA A 118 -6.34 -4.94 15.07
CA ALA A 118 -6.37 -6.32 14.59
C ALA A 118 -6.20 -7.32 15.74
N GLN A 119 -5.24 -7.07 16.63
CA GLN A 119 -5.04 -7.89 17.83
C GLN A 119 -6.28 -7.88 18.73
N LEU A 120 -6.85 -6.70 18.96
CA LEU A 120 -8.05 -6.54 19.78
C LEU A 120 -9.23 -7.30 19.18
N SER A 121 -9.43 -7.18 17.86
CA SER A 121 -10.46 -7.90 17.12
C SER A 121 -10.28 -9.42 17.18
N HIS A 122 -9.04 -9.91 17.09
CA HIS A 122 -8.73 -11.34 17.26
C HIS A 122 -9.08 -11.81 18.67
N ASN A 123 -8.57 -11.14 19.71
CA ASN A 123 -8.86 -11.51 21.11
C ASN A 123 -10.36 -11.49 21.41
N LEU A 124 -11.08 -10.50 20.89
CA LEU A 124 -12.53 -10.41 21.06
C LEU A 124 -13.27 -11.52 20.31
N SER A 125 -12.81 -11.89 19.12
CA SER A 125 -13.35 -13.00 18.34
C SER A 125 -13.10 -14.35 19.01
N GLU A 126 -11.91 -14.53 19.60
CA GLU A 126 -11.58 -15.71 20.39
C GLU A 126 -12.49 -15.84 21.61
N ILE A 127 -12.71 -14.75 22.34
CA ILE A 127 -13.69 -14.68 23.44
C ILE A 127 -15.06 -15.09 22.91
N ARG A 128 -15.57 -14.43 21.85
CA ARG A 128 -16.89 -14.75 21.27
C ARG A 128 -17.00 -16.21 20.84
N TYR A 129 -15.98 -16.79 20.22
CA TYR A 129 -15.96 -18.19 19.82
C TYR A 129 -16.01 -19.13 21.04
N LYS A 130 -15.20 -18.85 22.07
CA LYS A 130 -15.20 -19.62 23.33
C LYS A 130 -16.56 -19.55 24.04
N PHE A 131 -17.25 -18.41 23.97
CA PHE A 131 -18.56 -18.24 24.59
C PHE A 131 -19.71 -18.81 23.76
N MET A 132 -19.80 -18.49 22.47
CA MET A 132 -20.95 -18.87 21.64
C MET A 132 -20.81 -20.27 21.05
N SER A 133 -19.70 -20.57 20.37
CA SER A 133 -19.58 -21.75 19.51
C SER A 133 -19.01 -22.98 20.22
N LYS A 134 -17.99 -22.79 21.07
CA LYS A 134 -17.31 -23.90 21.77
C LYS A 134 -18.24 -24.78 22.62
N PRO A 135 -19.16 -24.25 23.45
CA PRO A 135 -20.00 -25.10 24.29
C PRO A 135 -21.02 -25.87 23.46
N ILE A 136 -21.61 -25.28 22.42
CA ILE A 136 -22.51 -25.96 21.48
C ILE A 136 -21.76 -27.11 20.78
N LYS A 137 -20.54 -26.86 20.27
CA LYS A 137 -19.70 -27.89 19.66
C LYS A 137 -19.40 -29.03 20.64
N THR A 138 -19.12 -28.68 21.91
CA THR A 138 -18.82 -29.66 22.96
C THR A 138 -20.05 -30.49 23.33
N ALA A 139 -21.24 -29.87 23.41
CA ALA A 139 -22.52 -30.55 23.59
C ALA A 139 -22.77 -31.58 22.49
N ILE A 140 -22.61 -31.17 21.22
CA ILE A 140 -22.81 -32.04 20.05
C ILE A 140 -21.81 -33.21 20.05
N LEU A 141 -20.54 -32.97 20.37
CA LEU A 141 -19.52 -34.02 20.42
C LEU A 141 -19.77 -35.02 21.56
N ARG A 142 -20.20 -34.57 22.75
CA ARG A 142 -20.58 -35.47 23.86
C ARG A 142 -21.82 -36.29 23.52
N SER A 143 -22.80 -35.69 22.85
CA SER A 143 -24.00 -36.38 22.37
C SER A 143 -23.67 -37.62 21.55
N ARG A 144 -22.58 -37.61 20.76
CA ARG A 144 -22.20 -38.73 19.91
C ARG A 144 -21.97 -40.01 20.72
N TYR A 145 -21.30 -39.88 21.86
CA TYR A 145 -21.00 -41.04 22.71
C TYR A 145 -22.29 -41.64 23.26
N GLU A 146 -23.16 -40.80 23.83
CA GLU A 146 -24.42 -41.24 24.43
C GLU A 146 -25.43 -41.78 23.41
N ILE A 147 -25.51 -41.18 22.21
CA ILE A 147 -26.35 -41.68 21.11
C ILE A 147 -25.86 -43.06 20.65
N ASN A 148 -24.54 -43.25 20.56
CA ASN A 148 -23.98 -44.54 20.15
C ASN A 148 -24.26 -45.62 21.22
N GLU A 149 -24.06 -45.30 22.49
CA GLU A 149 -24.38 -46.21 23.61
C GLU A 149 -25.87 -46.59 23.62
N PHE A 150 -26.76 -45.61 23.39
CA PHE A 150 -28.19 -45.86 23.24
C PHE A 150 -28.47 -46.79 22.05
N LYS A 151 -27.85 -46.54 20.88
CA LYS A 151 -28.01 -47.41 19.70
C LYS A 151 -27.53 -48.84 19.96
N ASP A 152 -26.44 -49.01 20.68
CA ASP A 152 -25.89 -50.32 21.04
C ASP A 152 -26.82 -51.08 22.00
N ALA A 153 -27.45 -50.39 22.96
CA ALA A 153 -28.47 -50.98 23.83
C ALA A 153 -29.71 -51.48 23.05
N PHE A 154 -30.16 -50.75 22.03
CA PHE A 154 -31.27 -51.21 21.18
C PHE A 154 -30.87 -52.38 20.29
N ARG A 155 -29.63 -52.39 19.80
CA ARG A 155 -29.10 -53.50 19.02
C ARG A 155 -29.04 -54.79 19.84
N SER A 156 -28.67 -54.72 21.12
CA SER A 156 -28.62 -55.91 21.99
C SER A 156 -30.02 -56.55 22.16
N ILE A 157 -31.08 -55.74 22.29
CA ILE A 157 -32.47 -56.26 22.36
C ILE A 157 -32.85 -56.99 21.07
N TYR A 158 -32.45 -56.47 19.91
CA TYR A 158 -32.69 -57.16 18.64
C TYR A 158 -31.93 -58.49 18.56
N GLU A 159 -30.66 -58.51 18.99
CA GLU A 159 -29.83 -59.71 19.01
C GLU A 159 -30.37 -60.78 19.99
N ILE A 160 -30.95 -60.38 21.13
CA ILE A 160 -31.57 -61.30 22.10
C ILE A 160 -32.92 -61.82 21.61
N THR A 161 -33.75 -61.00 20.97
CA THR A 161 -35.13 -61.37 20.60
C THR A 161 -35.24 -62.26 19.37
N THR A 162 -34.35 -62.06 18.40
CA THR A 162 -34.35 -62.82 17.13
C THR A 162 -34.25 -64.36 17.27
N PRO A 163 -33.40 -64.95 18.14
CA PRO A 163 -33.39 -66.40 18.31
C PRO A 163 -34.70 -66.96 18.88
N PHE A 164 -35.34 -66.28 19.83
CA PHE A 164 -36.63 -66.70 20.38
C PHE A 164 -37.76 -66.62 19.35
N GLU A 165 -37.77 -65.56 18.55
CA GLU A 165 -38.72 -65.40 17.45
C GLU A 165 -38.56 -66.53 16.42
N ASN A 166 -37.32 -66.84 16.05
CA ASN A 166 -37.04 -67.96 15.15
C ASN A 166 -37.47 -69.31 15.76
N GLU A 167 -37.23 -69.55 17.04
CA GLU A 167 -37.54 -70.85 17.66
C GLU A 167 -39.06 -71.09 17.81
N ILE A 168 -39.83 -70.06 18.20
CA ILE A 168 -41.27 -70.17 18.45
C ILE A 168 -42.09 -70.01 17.17
N GLU A 169 -41.70 -69.10 16.27
CA GLU A 169 -42.54 -68.76 15.12
C GLU A 169 -42.23 -69.56 13.85
N THR A 170 -41.00 -70.05 13.68
CA THR A 170 -40.60 -70.76 12.45
C THR A 170 -41.25 -72.15 12.36
N SER A 171 -41.99 -72.37 11.28
CA SER A 171 -42.70 -73.64 10.97
C SER A 171 -41.97 -74.56 9.98
N LYS A 172 -40.91 -74.09 9.32
CA LYS A 172 -40.21 -74.85 8.26
C LYS A 172 -39.68 -76.22 8.70
N GLU A 173 -39.24 -76.32 9.96
CA GLU A 173 -38.80 -77.59 10.54
C GLU A 173 -39.98 -78.56 10.73
N LEU A 174 -41.13 -78.03 11.14
CA LEU A 174 -42.34 -78.79 11.43
C LEU A 174 -42.90 -79.46 10.18
N GLU A 175 -42.94 -78.73 9.06
CA GLU A 175 -43.41 -79.23 7.77
C GLU A 175 -42.65 -80.49 7.32
N ARG A 176 -41.33 -80.52 7.54
CA ARG A 176 -40.50 -81.69 7.22
C ARG A 176 -40.79 -82.88 8.13
N ILE A 177 -40.96 -82.63 9.43
CA ILE A 177 -41.27 -83.66 10.42
C ILE A 177 -42.63 -84.28 10.14
N VAL A 178 -43.66 -83.46 9.94
CA VAL A 178 -45.02 -83.91 9.64
C VAL A 178 -45.05 -84.80 8.40
N HIS A 179 -44.36 -84.39 7.33
CA HIS A 179 -44.27 -85.16 6.10
C HIS A 179 -43.64 -86.55 6.34
N GLN A 180 -42.53 -86.62 7.09
CA GLN A 180 -41.87 -87.89 7.41
C GLN A 180 -42.75 -88.79 8.27
N SER A 181 -43.38 -88.24 9.32
CA SER A 181 -44.25 -89.02 10.19
C SER A 181 -45.49 -89.57 9.47
N ASN A 182 -46.09 -88.79 8.55
CA ASN A 182 -47.24 -89.25 7.79
C ASN A 182 -46.90 -90.43 6.86
N ILE A 183 -45.74 -90.40 6.21
CA ILE A 183 -45.26 -91.53 5.38
C ILE A 183 -45.16 -92.82 6.20
N VAL A 184 -44.62 -92.72 7.42
CA VAL A 184 -44.51 -93.87 8.32
C VAL A 184 -45.88 -94.35 8.77
N ASP A 185 -46.78 -93.44 9.13
CA ASP A 185 -48.13 -93.80 9.57
C ASP A 185 -48.90 -94.52 8.44
N ASP A 186 -48.78 -94.06 7.19
CA ASP A 186 -49.38 -94.69 6.00
C ASP A 186 -48.84 -96.11 5.76
N PHE A 187 -47.53 -96.31 5.93
CA PHE A 187 -46.89 -97.62 5.73
C PHE A 187 -47.46 -98.69 6.67
N PHE A 188 -47.77 -98.34 7.91
CA PHE A 188 -48.34 -99.27 8.91
C PHE A 188 -49.88 -99.27 8.95
N GLY A 189 -50.57 -98.53 8.07
CA GLY A 189 -52.03 -98.40 8.07
C GLY A 189 -52.59 -97.71 9.32
N ASN A 190 -51.77 -96.92 10.01
CA ASN A 190 -52.14 -96.18 11.21
C ASN A 190 -52.82 -94.85 10.84
N LYS A 191 -53.67 -94.32 11.74
CA LYS A 191 -54.19 -92.95 11.58
C LYS A 191 -53.06 -91.94 11.73
N HIS A 192 -53.02 -90.92 10.87
CA HIS A 192 -52.03 -89.85 10.94
C HIS A 192 -51.98 -89.21 12.33
N ARG A 193 -50.85 -89.34 13.01
CA ARG A 193 -50.59 -88.69 14.31
C ARG A 193 -50.64 -87.17 14.18
N SER A 194 -50.26 -86.65 13.01
CA SER A 194 -50.31 -85.23 12.70
C SER A 194 -51.72 -84.64 12.85
N GLU A 195 -52.77 -85.33 12.40
CA GLU A 195 -54.16 -84.87 12.54
C GLU A 195 -54.61 -84.79 14.01
N LYS A 196 -54.18 -85.74 14.84
CA LYS A 196 -54.48 -85.76 16.28
C LYS A 196 -53.84 -84.55 16.96
N ILE A 197 -52.56 -84.28 16.65
CA ILE A 197 -51.81 -83.14 17.20
C ILE A 197 -52.38 -81.81 16.70
N GLU A 198 -52.76 -81.73 15.41
CA GLU A 198 -53.41 -80.54 14.85
C GLU A 198 -54.71 -80.22 15.58
N LYS A 199 -55.58 -81.22 15.81
CA LYS A 199 -56.82 -81.06 16.57
C LYS A 199 -56.55 -80.70 18.03
N LYS A 200 -55.53 -81.30 18.66
CA LYS A 200 -55.14 -81.03 20.06
C LYS A 200 -54.73 -79.58 20.31
N TYR A 201 -54.04 -78.96 19.35
CA TYR A 201 -53.56 -77.57 19.45
C TYR A 201 -54.36 -76.58 18.59
N GLN A 202 -55.52 -76.99 18.07
CA GLN A 202 -56.41 -76.12 17.32
C GLN A 202 -56.99 -75.05 18.24
N THR A 203 -56.44 -73.84 18.18
CA THR A 203 -56.76 -72.80 19.15
C THR A 203 -58.05 -72.07 18.76
N THR A 204 -59.09 -72.12 19.59
CA THR A 204 -60.34 -71.33 19.44
C THR A 204 -60.24 -69.94 20.12
N THR A 205 -59.25 -69.76 21.00
CA THR A 205 -59.03 -68.53 21.79
C THR A 205 -58.33 -67.44 20.99
N LYS A 206 -58.73 -66.17 21.20
CA LYS A 206 -58.12 -64.98 20.56
C LYS A 206 -56.87 -64.44 21.28
N LEU A 207 -56.46 -65.02 22.41
CA LEU A 207 -55.37 -64.50 23.23
C LEU A 207 -54.00 -64.88 22.64
N LYS A 208 -53.22 -63.88 22.20
CA LYS A 208 -51.91 -64.10 21.56
C LYS A 208 -50.91 -64.89 22.42
N LYS A 209 -50.97 -64.74 23.75
CA LYS A 209 -50.09 -65.43 24.71
C LYS A 209 -50.26 -66.96 24.65
N GLU A 210 -51.51 -67.41 24.66
CA GLU A 210 -51.87 -68.84 24.56
C GLU A 210 -51.53 -69.39 23.16
N ILE A 211 -51.71 -68.58 22.11
CA ILE A 211 -51.31 -68.96 20.74
C ILE A 211 -49.83 -69.28 20.69
N TYR A 212 -48.96 -68.45 21.28
CA TYR A 212 -47.52 -68.71 21.29
C TYR A 212 -47.15 -69.92 22.15
N GLN A 213 -47.78 -70.09 23.32
CA GLN A 213 -47.60 -71.27 24.17
C GLN A 213 -47.95 -72.55 23.42
N ASN A 214 -49.14 -72.59 22.81
CA ASN A 214 -49.63 -73.75 22.05
C ASN A 214 -48.77 -74.02 20.81
N LYS A 215 -48.27 -72.97 20.15
CA LYS A 215 -47.38 -73.12 18.99
C LYS A 215 -46.06 -73.79 19.38
N TYR A 216 -45.48 -73.44 20.52
CA TYR A 216 -44.27 -74.08 21.01
C TYR A 216 -44.53 -75.51 21.51
N LEU A 217 -45.60 -75.74 22.29
CA LEU A 217 -46.01 -77.09 22.71
C LEU A 217 -46.26 -78.02 21.52
N LYS A 218 -46.99 -77.54 20.49
CA LYS A 218 -47.18 -78.26 19.22
C LYS A 218 -45.83 -78.66 18.63
N LYS A 219 -44.88 -77.73 18.56
CA LYS A 219 -43.54 -77.97 18.01
C LYS A 219 -42.75 -79.02 18.80
N VAL A 220 -42.82 -78.99 20.13
CA VAL A 220 -42.17 -79.99 21.01
C VAL A 220 -42.80 -81.38 20.86
N GLU A 221 -44.14 -81.46 20.80
CA GLU A 221 -44.85 -82.73 20.62
C GLU A 221 -44.48 -83.38 19.27
N TYR A 222 -44.42 -82.62 18.18
CA TYR A 222 -43.92 -83.14 16.90
C TYR A 222 -42.45 -83.57 16.95
N ARG A 223 -41.58 -82.86 17.69
CA ARG A 223 -40.17 -83.27 17.84
C ARG A 223 -40.06 -84.60 18.59
N CYS A 224 -40.89 -84.82 19.61
CA CYS A 224 -40.97 -86.10 20.31
C CYS A 224 -41.47 -87.22 19.39
N GLU A 225 -42.57 -86.98 18.66
CA GLU A 225 -43.12 -87.94 17.69
C GLU A 225 -42.15 -88.24 16.55
N ASN A 226 -41.33 -87.27 16.17
CA ASN A 226 -40.24 -87.49 15.24
C ASN A 226 -39.20 -88.44 15.81
N GLN A 227 -38.83 -88.36 17.10
CA GLN A 227 -37.90 -89.34 17.69
C GLN A 227 -38.47 -90.76 17.63
N ILE A 228 -39.78 -90.92 17.85
CA ILE A 228 -40.44 -92.21 17.69
C ILE A 228 -40.39 -92.66 16.22
N THR A 229 -40.71 -91.76 15.30
CA THR A 229 -40.65 -92.02 13.85
C THR A 229 -39.24 -92.44 13.41
N GLN A 230 -38.20 -91.76 13.90
CA GLN A 230 -36.80 -92.12 13.65
C GLN A 230 -36.43 -93.46 14.30
N GLY A 231 -36.98 -93.76 15.47
CA GLY A 231 -36.86 -95.07 16.11
C GLY A 231 -37.45 -96.20 15.26
N ILE A 232 -38.62 -95.97 14.66
CA ILE A 232 -39.27 -96.91 13.74
C ILE A 232 -38.43 -97.10 12.47
N PHE A 233 -37.88 -96.03 11.89
CA PHE A 233 -36.96 -96.14 10.75
C PHE A 233 -35.73 -96.99 11.07
N LYS A 234 -35.09 -96.76 12.23
CA LYS A 234 -33.95 -97.58 12.68
C LYS A 234 -34.34 -99.03 12.98
N CYS A 235 -35.54 -99.26 13.50
CA CYS A 235 -36.07 -100.60 13.69
C CYS A 235 -36.22 -101.31 12.35
N ALA A 236 -36.86 -100.67 11.36
CA ALA A 236 -37.02 -101.22 10.02
C ALA A 236 -35.65 -101.54 9.39
N GLU A 237 -34.68 -100.63 9.51
CA GLU A 237 -33.30 -100.83 9.02
C GLU A 237 -32.61 -102.06 9.64
N MET A 238 -32.92 -102.40 10.90
CA MET A 238 -32.35 -103.59 11.57
C MET A 238 -33.11 -104.89 11.26
N PHE A 239 -34.44 -104.85 11.21
CA PHE A 239 -35.27 -106.05 11.08
C PHE A 239 -35.46 -106.49 9.63
N ASP A 240 -35.41 -105.59 8.65
CA ASP A 240 -35.50 -105.92 7.22
C ASP A 240 -34.40 -106.92 6.78
N PRO A 241 -33.09 -106.69 7.06
CA PRO A 241 -32.07 -107.68 6.75
C PRO A 241 -32.13 -108.94 7.62
N ALA A 242 -32.63 -108.83 8.87
CA ALA A 242 -32.80 -109.99 9.75
C ALA A 242 -33.92 -110.93 9.25
N TYR A 243 -35.02 -110.36 8.73
CA TYR A 243 -36.09 -111.09 8.07
C TYR A 243 -35.58 -111.81 6.82
N GLU A 244 -34.84 -111.11 5.95
CA GLU A 244 -34.25 -111.74 4.77
C GLU A 244 -33.28 -112.87 5.14
N ALA A 245 -32.43 -112.67 6.15
CA ALA A 245 -31.52 -113.70 6.62
C ALA A 245 -32.26 -114.93 7.16
N CYS A 246 -33.37 -114.73 7.89
CA CYS A 246 -34.24 -115.81 8.34
C CYS A 246 -34.85 -116.58 7.17
N CYS A 247 -35.42 -115.89 6.18
CA CYS A 247 -36.01 -116.53 5.01
C CYS A 247 -34.99 -117.31 4.17
N ARG A 248 -33.71 -116.89 4.15
CA ARG A 248 -32.63 -117.64 3.49
C ARG A 248 -32.21 -118.90 4.26
N ALA A 249 -32.29 -118.89 5.58
CA ALA A 249 -31.88 -120.02 6.43
C ALA A 249 -32.99 -121.05 6.66
N ALA A 250 -34.26 -120.65 6.59
CA ALA A 250 -35.42 -121.50 6.84
C ALA A 250 -35.80 -122.37 5.62
N PRO A 251 -36.29 -123.61 5.82
CA PRO A 251 -36.85 -124.43 4.73
C PRO A 251 -38.05 -123.74 4.08
N ALA A 252 -38.17 -123.83 2.74
CA ALA A 252 -39.17 -123.09 1.96
C ALA A 252 -40.64 -123.30 2.40
N TYR A 253 -40.98 -124.44 3.01
CA TYR A 253 -42.32 -124.72 3.51
C TYR A 253 -42.61 -124.14 4.91
N ALA A 254 -41.60 -123.68 5.65
CA ALA A 254 -41.71 -123.19 7.03
C ALA A 254 -41.30 -121.72 7.18
N ALA A 255 -40.65 -121.13 6.16
CA ALA A 255 -40.11 -119.77 6.19
C ALA A 255 -41.18 -118.70 6.50
N GLU A 256 -42.39 -118.85 5.97
CA GLU A 256 -43.46 -117.86 6.16
C GLU A 256 -43.91 -117.79 7.63
N THR A 257 -44.05 -118.93 8.32
CA THR A 257 -44.43 -118.98 9.75
C THR A 257 -43.28 -118.66 10.71
N LEU A 258 -42.06 -119.12 10.44
CA LEU A 258 -40.93 -118.92 11.35
C LEU A 258 -40.38 -117.49 11.30
N CYS A 259 -40.42 -116.85 10.13
CA CYS A 259 -39.85 -115.52 9.92
C CYS A 259 -40.89 -114.39 10.03
N TYR A 260 -42.20 -114.68 10.09
CA TYR A 260 -43.25 -113.68 10.30
C TYR A 260 -42.99 -112.69 11.47
N PRO A 261 -42.50 -113.12 12.66
CA PRO A 261 -42.22 -112.21 13.77
C PRO A 261 -41.10 -111.20 13.50
N LEU A 262 -40.28 -111.43 12.45
CA LEU A 262 -39.20 -110.55 12.04
C LEU A 262 -39.62 -109.56 10.93
N THR A 263 -40.84 -109.67 10.41
CA THR A 263 -41.36 -108.70 9.44
C THR A 263 -41.38 -107.30 10.04
N VAL A 264 -41.04 -106.28 9.24
CA VAL A 264 -41.03 -104.88 9.68
C VAL A 264 -42.42 -104.46 10.19
N GLU A 265 -43.49 -104.93 9.55
CA GLU A 265 -44.88 -104.66 9.95
C GLU A 265 -45.21 -105.18 11.36
N PHE A 266 -44.64 -106.31 11.78
CA PHE A 266 -44.89 -106.88 13.11
C PHE A 266 -43.89 -106.38 14.16
N ALA A 267 -42.60 -106.41 13.85
CA ALA A 267 -41.54 -106.09 14.81
C ALA A 267 -41.42 -104.58 15.10
N CYS A 268 -41.69 -103.74 14.11
CA CYS A 268 -41.45 -102.30 14.19
C CYS A 268 -42.71 -101.45 14.31
N ASN A 269 -43.90 -102.06 14.38
CA ASN A 269 -45.14 -101.36 14.74
C ASN A 269 -45.22 -101.13 16.25
N ILE A 270 -44.30 -100.30 16.74
CA ILE A 270 -44.13 -99.94 18.16
C ILE A 270 -45.42 -99.30 18.73
N MET A 271 -46.25 -98.69 17.90
CA MET A 271 -47.49 -98.04 18.34
C MET A 271 -48.51 -99.00 18.96
N HIS A 272 -48.50 -100.28 18.60
CA HIS A 272 -49.40 -101.24 19.23
C HIS A 272 -48.95 -101.61 20.66
N PHE A 273 -47.65 -101.49 20.95
CA PHE A 273 -47.06 -101.80 22.25
C PHE A 273 -47.04 -100.60 23.20
N ILE A 274 -47.06 -99.38 22.64
CA ILE A 274 -47.04 -98.13 23.37
C ILE A 274 -48.48 -97.62 23.53
N ASP A 275 -49.23 -98.23 24.45
CA ASP A 275 -50.65 -97.92 24.69
C ASP A 275 -50.85 -96.77 25.69
N SER A 276 -50.06 -95.69 25.54
CA SER A 276 -50.22 -94.47 26.36
C SER A 276 -50.36 -93.24 25.47
N PRO A 277 -51.55 -92.61 25.43
CA PRO A 277 -51.86 -91.58 24.44
C PRO A 277 -51.13 -90.24 24.64
N ASP A 278 -50.35 -90.09 25.73
CA ASP A 278 -49.78 -88.81 26.21
C ASP A 278 -48.24 -88.79 26.32
N ILE A 279 -47.53 -89.76 25.73
CA ILE A 279 -46.06 -89.86 25.87
C ILE A 279 -45.30 -88.63 25.37
N CYS A 280 -45.83 -88.00 24.33
CA CYS A 280 -45.25 -86.79 23.76
C CYS A 280 -45.95 -85.50 24.22
N ASP A 281 -46.79 -85.56 25.27
CA ASP A 281 -47.40 -84.35 25.83
C ASP A 281 -46.39 -83.54 26.65
N GLY A 282 -45.94 -82.43 26.08
CA GLY A 282 -44.95 -81.53 26.68
C GLY A 282 -45.50 -80.55 27.72
N ARG A 283 -46.80 -80.61 28.08
CA ARG A 283 -47.45 -79.61 28.95
C ARG A 283 -46.90 -79.56 30.37
N GLU A 284 -46.41 -80.67 30.90
CA GLU A 284 -45.85 -80.72 32.26
C GLU A 284 -44.36 -80.31 32.30
N GLN A 285 -43.64 -80.45 31.18
CA GLN A 285 -42.20 -80.18 31.09
C GLN A 285 -41.90 -78.74 30.65
N ILE A 286 -42.87 -78.05 30.05
CA ILE A 286 -42.74 -76.67 29.59
C ILE A 286 -43.47 -75.74 30.56
N ASP A 287 -42.79 -74.68 31.00
CA ASP A 287 -43.37 -73.66 31.86
C ASP A 287 -44.64 -73.05 31.20
N PRO A 288 -45.80 -73.04 31.89
CA PRO A 288 -47.04 -72.44 31.37
C PRO A 288 -46.91 -70.92 31.09
N GLY A 289 -45.90 -70.26 31.66
CA GLY A 289 -45.60 -68.84 31.48
C GLY A 289 -44.74 -68.50 30.26
N LEU A 290 -44.24 -69.48 29.49
CA LEU A 290 -43.38 -69.23 28.33
C LEU A 290 -44.04 -68.29 27.29
N GLY A 291 -45.31 -68.55 26.96
CA GLY A 291 -46.08 -67.76 25.99
C GLY A 291 -46.39 -66.35 26.49
N GLU A 292 -46.55 -66.17 27.80
CA GLU A 292 -46.65 -64.83 28.39
C GLU A 292 -45.34 -64.07 28.29
N GLY A 293 -44.22 -64.71 28.65
CA GLY A 293 -42.88 -64.13 28.57
C GLY A 293 -42.51 -63.73 27.14
N TYR A 294 -42.75 -64.60 26.17
CA TYR A 294 -42.51 -64.29 24.76
C TYR A 294 -43.43 -63.18 24.23
N TYR A 295 -44.71 -63.17 24.62
CA TYR A 295 -45.63 -62.10 24.23
C TYR A 295 -45.14 -60.73 24.72
N TYR A 296 -44.73 -60.63 25.99
CA TYR A 296 -44.20 -59.37 26.53
C TYR A 296 -42.88 -58.98 25.89
N LEU A 297 -42.00 -59.95 25.61
CA LEU A 297 -40.73 -59.71 24.93
C LEU A 297 -40.95 -59.17 23.50
N LYS A 298 -41.90 -59.75 22.76
CA LYS A 298 -42.27 -59.30 21.41
C LYS A 298 -42.95 -57.92 21.44
N LYS A 299 -43.87 -57.70 22.40
CA LYS A 299 -44.52 -56.41 22.60
C LYS A 299 -43.50 -55.30 22.92
N LEU A 300 -42.52 -55.60 23.77
CA LEU A 300 -41.42 -54.71 24.10
C LEU A 300 -40.62 -54.34 22.85
N LYS A 301 -40.25 -55.33 22.03
CA LYS A 301 -39.57 -55.10 20.74
C LYS A 301 -40.39 -54.20 19.81
N GLU A 302 -41.68 -54.47 19.66
CA GLU A 302 -42.58 -53.70 18.79
C GLU A 302 -42.73 -52.24 19.28
N GLU A 303 -42.96 -52.03 20.57
CA GLU A 303 -43.11 -50.68 21.15
C GLU A 303 -41.80 -49.88 21.08
N LEU A 304 -40.65 -50.53 21.31
CA LEU A 304 -39.34 -49.88 21.21
C LEU A 304 -38.95 -49.54 19.77
N LEU A 305 -39.20 -50.42 18.80
CA LEU A 305 -38.80 -50.19 17.41
C LEU A 305 -39.73 -49.26 16.64
N LYS A 306 -41.00 -49.17 17.04
CA LYS A 306 -42.01 -48.31 16.39
C LYS A 306 -41.57 -46.85 16.33
N ASN A 307 -40.89 -46.36 17.37
CA ASN A 307 -40.49 -44.96 17.45
C ASN A 307 -39.03 -44.70 17.03
N VAL A 308 -38.22 -45.74 16.87
CA VAL A 308 -36.77 -45.59 16.59
C VAL A 308 -36.47 -45.61 15.09
N ASN A 309 -37.23 -46.35 14.30
CA ASN A 309 -37.02 -46.43 12.84
C ASN A 309 -37.24 -45.08 12.13
N ASP A 310 -37.94 -44.12 12.76
CA ASP A 310 -38.18 -42.77 12.24
C ASP A 310 -37.06 -41.77 12.57
N ILE A 311 -36.10 -42.12 13.45
CA ILE A 311 -35.03 -41.19 13.86
C ILE A 311 -33.86 -41.26 12.87
N LYS A 312 -33.94 -40.49 11.79
CA LYS A 312 -32.83 -40.26 10.85
C LYS A 312 -31.99 -39.05 11.28
N LEU A 313 -31.06 -39.26 12.22
CA LEU A 313 -30.13 -38.21 12.62
C LEU A 313 -28.99 -38.07 11.60
N GLN A 314 -29.10 -37.08 10.72
CA GLN A 314 -28.00 -36.68 9.82
C GLN A 314 -27.24 -35.51 10.46
N TYR A 315 -26.00 -35.75 10.85
CA TYR A 315 -25.12 -34.70 11.34
C TYR A 315 -23.82 -34.69 10.53
N LYS A 316 -23.41 -33.50 10.08
CA LYS A 316 -22.15 -33.29 9.39
C LYS A 316 -21.21 -32.58 10.34
N VAL A 317 -20.34 -33.33 11.02
CA VAL A 317 -19.26 -32.73 11.81
C VAL A 317 -18.25 -32.18 10.82
N THR A 318 -18.18 -30.86 10.74
CA THR A 318 -17.09 -30.21 10.03
C THR A 318 -15.93 -30.17 11.01
N TYR A 319 -14.95 -31.07 10.83
CA TYR A 319 -13.71 -30.99 11.57
C TYR A 319 -13.03 -29.69 11.16
N GLU A 320 -12.74 -28.82 12.13
CA GLU A 320 -11.85 -27.68 11.88
C GLU A 320 -10.49 -28.30 11.56
N ASN A 321 -10.03 -28.13 10.33
CA ASN A 321 -8.64 -28.38 10.01
C ASN A 321 -7.81 -27.49 10.94
N GLU A 322 -6.85 -28.06 11.66
CA GLU A 322 -5.80 -27.25 12.27
C GLU A 322 -5.10 -26.53 11.12
N LEU A 323 -5.38 -25.24 10.94
CA LEU A 323 -4.68 -24.48 9.93
C LEU A 323 -3.23 -24.32 10.42
N TYR A 324 -2.35 -25.16 9.91
CA TYR A 324 -0.91 -24.97 10.03
C TYR A 324 -0.51 -23.77 9.18
N ASN A 325 0.38 -22.93 9.69
CA ASN A 325 0.92 -21.75 8.99
C ASN A 325 -0.01 -20.52 8.88
N VAL A 326 -1.00 -20.37 9.78
CA VAL A 326 -1.72 -19.09 9.91
C VAL A 326 -0.86 -18.13 10.70
N GLN A 327 -0.59 -16.96 10.12
CA GLN A 327 0.06 -15.88 10.86
C GLN A 327 -0.87 -15.40 11.96
N ASP A 328 -0.40 -15.47 13.21
CA ASP A 328 -1.08 -14.85 14.33
C ASP A 328 -1.19 -13.34 14.08
N ALA A 329 -2.37 -12.77 14.33
CA ALA A 329 -2.60 -11.32 14.21
C ALA A 329 -1.57 -10.52 15.02
N ARG A 330 -1.08 -11.11 16.12
CA ARG A 330 -0.02 -10.52 16.97
C ARG A 330 1.32 -10.48 16.28
N GLU A 331 1.67 -11.56 15.60
CA GLU A 331 2.94 -11.69 14.90
C GLU A 331 2.97 -10.79 13.67
N THR A 332 1.88 -10.74 12.90
CA THR A 332 1.71 -9.81 11.78
C THR A 332 1.81 -8.37 12.25
N GLY A 333 1.13 -7.99 13.34
CA GLY A 333 1.20 -6.65 13.91
C GLY A 333 2.62 -6.24 14.32
N LYS A 334 3.36 -7.14 14.99
CA LYS A 334 4.76 -6.89 15.38
C LYS A 334 5.69 -6.79 14.17
N ARG A 335 5.51 -7.64 13.16
CA ARG A 335 6.34 -7.66 11.96
C ARG A 335 6.19 -6.38 11.15
N VAL A 336 4.95 -5.92 10.94
CA VAL A 336 4.68 -4.66 10.23
C VAL A 336 5.28 -3.46 10.99
N LEU A 337 5.20 -3.44 12.31
CA LEU A 337 5.83 -2.39 13.12
C LEU A 337 7.35 -2.40 13.00
N HIS A 338 7.97 -3.59 13.06
CA HIS A 338 9.41 -3.75 12.95
C HIS A 338 9.94 -3.32 11.58
N GLU A 339 9.27 -3.72 10.48
CA GLU A 339 9.62 -3.27 9.13
C GLU A 339 9.51 -1.75 8.99
N PHE A 340 8.49 -1.15 9.60
CA PHE A 340 8.32 0.30 9.58
C PHE A 340 9.43 1.02 10.35
N GLU A 341 9.83 0.51 11.52
CA GLU A 341 10.94 1.05 12.32
C GLU A 341 12.28 0.97 11.58
N GLN A 342 12.55 -0.14 10.89
CA GLN A 342 13.74 -0.31 10.07
C GLN A 342 13.79 0.67 8.88
N ARG A 343 12.65 0.97 8.27
CA ARG A 343 12.56 2.02 7.24
C ARG A 343 12.69 3.42 7.82
N GLY A 344 12.22 3.63 9.06
CA GLY A 344 12.37 4.88 9.79
C GLY A 344 13.84 5.23 10.09
N THR A 345 14.65 4.25 10.52
CA THR A 345 16.10 4.46 10.70
C THR A 345 16.79 4.77 9.38
N SER A 346 16.43 4.06 8.30
CA SER A 346 16.90 4.34 6.93
C SER A 346 16.61 5.79 6.51
N MET A 347 15.43 6.31 6.84
CA MET A 347 15.05 7.71 6.57
C MET A 347 15.92 8.70 7.36
N GLN A 348 16.27 8.41 8.61
CA GLN A 348 17.20 9.24 9.39
C GLN A 348 18.61 9.27 8.78
N TYR A 349 19.10 8.15 8.25
CA TYR A 349 20.36 8.13 7.49
C TYR A 349 20.29 9.03 6.26
N VAL A 350 19.17 9.01 5.51
CA VAL A 350 18.96 9.91 4.35
C VAL A 350 19.01 11.38 4.77
N VAL A 351 18.34 11.76 5.88
CA VAL A 351 18.40 13.14 6.39
C VAL A 351 19.84 13.55 6.74
N SER A 352 20.61 12.66 7.38
CA SER A 352 22.02 12.90 7.69
C SER A 352 22.87 13.10 6.43
N VAL A 353 22.66 12.28 5.39
CA VAL A 353 23.34 12.41 4.09
C VAL A 353 22.98 13.75 3.43
N VAL A 354 21.70 14.15 3.44
CA VAL A 354 21.25 15.44 2.90
C VAL A 354 21.93 16.62 3.60
N ASN A 355 22.10 16.56 4.92
CA ASN A 355 22.81 17.60 5.69
C ASN A 355 24.30 17.69 5.32
N ILE A 356 24.97 16.56 5.07
CA ILE A 356 26.35 16.56 4.56
C ILE A 356 26.41 17.16 3.15
N CYS A 357 25.47 16.81 2.27
CA CYS A 357 25.38 17.39 0.93
C CYS A 357 25.15 18.91 0.98
N LEU A 358 24.33 19.41 1.92
CA LEU A 358 24.15 20.85 2.15
C LEU A 358 25.46 21.54 2.51
N ALA A 359 26.23 20.95 3.42
CA ALA A 359 27.54 21.47 3.82
C ALA A 359 28.50 21.59 2.63
N LEU A 360 28.51 20.60 1.73
CA LEU A 360 29.30 20.63 0.50
C LEU A 360 28.80 21.67 -0.50
N LEU A 361 27.49 21.88 -0.62
CA LEU A 361 26.93 22.90 -1.52
C LEU A 361 27.35 24.32 -1.13
N LEU A 362 27.63 24.59 0.14
CA LEU A 362 28.13 25.89 0.60
C LEU A 362 29.50 26.24 0.04
N LEU A 363 30.37 25.25 -0.21
CA LEU A 363 31.68 25.46 -0.84
C LEU A 363 31.55 26.07 -2.24
N ARG A 364 30.39 25.94 -2.90
CA ARG A 364 30.14 26.65 -4.18
C ARG A 364 30.26 28.17 -4.06
N ILE A 365 30.04 28.76 -2.89
CA ILE A 365 30.10 30.20 -2.67
C ILE A 365 31.55 30.72 -2.74
N PRO A 366 32.51 30.21 -1.94
CA PRO A 366 33.91 30.60 -2.09
C PRO A 366 34.48 30.22 -3.46
N PHE A 367 34.14 29.06 -4.02
CA PHE A 367 34.58 28.71 -5.39
C PHE A 367 34.04 29.68 -6.45
N ALA A 368 32.78 30.11 -6.35
CA ALA A 368 32.22 31.12 -7.26
C ALA A 368 32.87 32.49 -7.08
N ALA A 369 33.23 32.87 -5.85
CA ALA A 369 33.96 34.11 -5.56
C ALA A 369 35.37 34.07 -6.14
N GLN A 370 36.10 32.97 -5.95
CA GLN A 370 37.42 32.72 -6.52
C GLN A 370 37.38 32.75 -8.05
N SER A 371 36.47 31.98 -8.66
CA SER A 371 36.31 31.94 -10.12
C SER A 371 36.02 33.32 -10.69
N TYR A 372 35.11 34.09 -10.06
CA TYR A 372 34.85 35.46 -10.49
C TYR A 372 36.08 36.37 -10.36
N HIS A 373 36.82 36.27 -9.26
CA HIS A 373 38.07 37.00 -9.04
C HIS A 373 39.10 36.68 -10.13
N ASP A 374 39.30 35.41 -10.43
CA ASP A 374 40.31 34.96 -11.40
C ASP A 374 39.94 35.37 -12.83
N LEU A 375 38.67 35.22 -13.22
CA LEU A 375 38.18 35.76 -14.49
C LEU A 375 38.26 37.28 -14.54
N TYR A 376 38.07 37.97 -13.40
CA TYR A 376 38.21 39.41 -13.32
C TYR A 376 39.66 39.87 -13.58
N LEU A 377 40.65 39.12 -13.10
CA LEU A 377 42.05 39.45 -13.32
C LEU A 377 42.56 38.98 -14.68
N THR A 378 42.12 37.83 -15.19
CA THR A 378 42.63 37.25 -16.45
C THR A 378 41.96 37.85 -17.69
N SER A 379 40.63 37.87 -17.76
CA SER A 379 39.88 38.26 -18.97
C SER A 379 39.38 39.70 -18.94
N ILE A 380 39.90 40.56 -19.83
CA ILE A 380 39.50 41.98 -19.92
C ILE A 380 38.05 42.15 -20.42
N THR A 381 37.56 41.22 -21.25
CA THR A 381 36.22 41.25 -21.85
C THR A 381 35.14 40.76 -20.89
N TYR A 382 35.51 39.91 -19.92
CA TYR A 382 34.58 39.37 -18.94
C TYR A 382 33.97 40.45 -18.04
N ASP A 383 32.63 40.46 -17.94
CA ASP A 383 31.82 41.39 -17.14
C ASP A 383 32.20 42.88 -17.26
N ASN A 384 32.66 43.28 -18.47
CA ASN A 384 33.10 44.64 -18.77
C ASN A 384 32.00 45.42 -19.51
N LEU A 385 30.85 45.59 -18.85
CA LEU A 385 29.65 46.22 -19.44
C LEU A 385 29.26 47.53 -18.72
N TYR A 386 30.06 47.94 -17.75
CA TYR A 386 29.67 49.00 -16.82
C TYR A 386 30.35 50.34 -17.11
N ILE A 387 29.58 51.41 -17.06
CA ILE A 387 30.05 52.78 -17.22
C ILE A 387 30.35 53.34 -15.82
N THR A 388 31.61 53.66 -15.58
CA THR A 388 32.12 54.19 -14.31
C THR A 388 32.29 55.70 -14.36
N SER A 389 32.59 56.32 -13.21
CA SER A 389 32.97 57.74 -13.15
C SER A 389 34.21 58.06 -13.98
N TYR A 390 35.21 57.18 -14.02
CA TYR A 390 36.42 57.36 -14.83
C TYR A 390 36.11 57.33 -16.34
N PHE A 391 35.17 56.49 -16.79
CA PHE A 391 34.68 56.53 -18.18
C PHE A 391 34.10 57.90 -18.54
N LYS A 392 33.26 58.47 -17.66
CA LYS A 392 32.67 59.80 -17.84
C LYS A 392 33.72 60.90 -17.88
N GLN A 393 34.78 60.80 -17.06
CA GLN A 393 35.91 61.73 -17.07
C GLN A 393 36.70 61.69 -18.39
N ILE A 394 36.95 60.50 -18.97
CA ILE A 394 37.60 60.36 -20.27
C ILE A 394 36.77 61.07 -21.35
N ASP A 395 35.45 60.87 -21.32
CA ASP A 395 34.54 61.47 -22.29
C ASP A 395 34.49 62.99 -22.17
N GLN A 396 34.44 63.52 -20.95
CA GLN A 396 34.46 64.96 -20.68
C GLN A 396 35.77 65.60 -21.16
N ARG A 397 36.93 64.97 -20.93
CA ARG A 397 38.22 65.46 -21.45
C ARG A 397 38.28 65.47 -22.97
N ARG A 398 37.67 64.48 -23.63
CA ARG A 398 37.56 64.46 -25.10
C ARG A 398 36.61 65.52 -25.63
N LYS A 399 35.50 65.78 -24.93
CA LYS A 399 34.58 66.88 -25.22
C LYS A 399 35.28 68.23 -25.18
N LEU A 400 36.07 68.49 -24.14
CA LEU A 400 36.86 69.72 -24.02
C LEU A 400 37.90 69.88 -25.14
N LYS A 401 38.41 68.76 -25.68
CA LYS A 401 39.36 68.74 -26.80
C LYS A 401 38.69 68.71 -28.17
N ASN A 402 37.38 68.96 -28.27
CA ASN A 402 36.60 68.85 -29.50
C ASN A 402 36.77 67.51 -30.25
N LYS A 403 37.01 66.42 -29.51
CA LYS A 403 37.10 65.06 -30.08
C LYS A 403 35.74 64.36 -29.99
N TYR A 404 35.56 63.34 -30.83
CA TYR A 404 34.36 62.50 -30.83
C TYR A 404 34.07 61.91 -29.42
N THR A 405 32.86 62.16 -28.92
CA THR A 405 32.38 61.73 -27.60
C THR A 405 31.42 60.53 -27.70
N LEU A 406 31.34 59.77 -26.61
CA LEU A 406 30.50 58.58 -26.51
C LEU A 406 29.17 58.84 -25.78
N LEU A 407 29.08 59.80 -24.87
CA LEU A 407 27.83 60.13 -24.17
C LEU A 407 27.09 61.28 -24.88
N PRO A 408 25.74 61.25 -25.01
CA PRO A 408 24.81 60.23 -24.50
C PRO A 408 24.87 58.90 -25.26
N LEU A 409 24.54 57.80 -24.57
CA LEU A 409 24.47 56.47 -25.17
C LEU A 409 23.34 56.38 -26.20
N LYS A 410 23.61 55.70 -27.31
CA LYS A 410 22.62 55.41 -28.36
C LYS A 410 21.60 54.40 -27.87
N LYS A 411 20.41 54.35 -28.48
CA LYS A 411 19.31 53.47 -28.05
C LYS A 411 19.73 51.99 -27.97
N MET A 412 20.47 51.51 -28.97
CA MET A 412 20.97 50.13 -29.02
C MET A 412 22.04 49.85 -27.96
N GLU A 413 22.79 50.88 -27.53
CA GLU A 413 23.82 50.79 -26.50
C GLU A 413 23.22 50.84 -25.10
N ARG A 414 22.11 51.58 -24.89
CA ARG A 414 21.40 51.68 -23.60
C ARG A 414 20.92 50.33 -23.06
N ASN A 415 20.61 49.37 -23.93
CA ASN A 415 20.25 48.01 -23.50
C ASN A 415 21.45 47.16 -23.09
N LYS A 416 22.67 47.50 -23.56
CA LYS A 416 23.90 46.71 -23.35
C LYS A 416 24.78 47.24 -22.21
N TYR A 417 24.98 48.56 -22.13
CA TYR A 417 25.88 49.18 -21.17
C TYR A 417 25.12 49.82 -20.02
N VAL A 418 25.55 49.56 -18.78
CA VAL A 418 24.84 49.96 -17.55
C VAL A 418 25.71 50.92 -16.75
N ASP A 419 25.14 52.00 -16.23
CA ASP A 419 25.85 52.85 -15.26
C ASP A 419 25.96 52.11 -13.92
N VAL A 420 27.17 52.01 -13.36
CA VAL A 420 27.45 51.30 -12.10
C VAL A 420 26.59 51.83 -10.95
N HIS A 421 26.34 53.15 -10.93
CA HIS A 421 25.64 53.82 -9.83
C HIS A 421 24.15 54.02 -10.11
N SER A 422 23.66 53.61 -11.29
CA SER A 422 22.22 53.66 -11.55
C SER A 422 21.49 52.67 -10.65
N PHE A 423 20.40 53.09 -10.01
CA PHE A 423 19.48 52.19 -9.31
C PHE A 423 18.37 51.66 -10.20
N GLU A 424 18.30 52.16 -11.44
CA GLU A 424 17.27 51.82 -12.39
C GLU A 424 17.34 50.34 -12.80
N TYR A 425 16.17 49.72 -12.83
CA TYR A 425 15.98 48.33 -13.20
C TYR A 425 15.66 48.26 -14.69
N LYS A 426 16.57 47.71 -15.51
CA LYS A 426 16.39 47.67 -16.96
C LYS A 426 15.33 46.67 -17.39
N SER A 427 14.56 46.98 -18.43
CA SER A 427 13.52 46.09 -18.99
C SER A 427 14.08 44.73 -19.43
N SER A 428 15.29 44.71 -20.00
CA SER A 428 15.98 43.47 -20.41
C SER A 428 16.36 42.57 -19.21
N GLN A 429 16.49 43.14 -18.01
CA GLN A 429 16.72 42.39 -16.78
C GLN A 429 15.41 41.81 -16.23
N ARG A 430 14.26 42.48 -16.45
CA ARG A 430 12.94 42.03 -15.96
C ARG A 430 12.51 40.74 -16.64
N SER A 431 12.69 40.66 -17.96
CA SER A 431 12.36 39.44 -18.72
C SER A 431 13.17 38.22 -18.22
N LYS A 432 14.43 38.42 -17.80
CA LYS A 432 15.27 37.36 -17.23
C LYS A 432 14.87 36.91 -15.82
N LEU A 433 14.01 37.68 -15.14
CA LEU A 433 13.51 37.38 -13.79
C LEU A 433 12.32 36.41 -13.82
N VAL A 434 11.56 36.39 -14.92
CA VAL A 434 10.32 35.61 -15.04
C VAL A 434 10.57 34.11 -14.85
N THR A 435 11.56 33.54 -15.54
CA THR A 435 11.84 32.09 -15.45
C THR A 435 12.26 31.65 -14.03
N PRO A 436 13.19 32.34 -13.34
CA PRO A 436 13.49 32.02 -11.95
C PRO A 436 12.30 32.18 -10.99
N ILE A 437 11.45 33.21 -11.17
CA ILE A 437 10.23 33.37 -10.35
C ILE A 437 9.31 32.17 -10.53
N LEU A 438 9.01 31.80 -11.78
CA LEU A 438 8.14 30.67 -12.07
C LEU A 438 8.65 29.37 -11.42
N LYS A 439 9.97 29.13 -11.47
CA LYS A 439 10.59 27.97 -10.81
C LYS A 439 10.40 27.99 -9.28
N VAL A 440 10.58 29.15 -8.64
CA VAL A 440 10.37 29.28 -7.18
C VAL A 440 8.90 29.11 -6.82
N MET A 441 7.97 29.64 -7.64
CA MET A 441 6.53 29.45 -7.41
C MET A 441 6.15 27.97 -7.48
N LEU A 442 6.68 27.22 -8.45
CA LEU A 442 6.47 25.78 -8.53
C LEU A 442 7.01 25.04 -7.29
N GLU A 443 8.21 25.42 -6.82
CA GLU A 443 8.79 24.87 -5.58
C GLU A 443 7.92 25.17 -4.35
N VAL A 444 7.39 26.40 -4.23
CA VAL A 444 6.47 26.78 -3.14
C VAL A 444 5.20 25.92 -3.18
N VAL A 445 4.62 25.71 -4.37
CA VAL A 445 3.45 24.83 -4.52
C VAL A 445 3.78 23.42 -4.02
N THR A 446 4.90 22.83 -4.42
CA THR A 446 5.29 21.49 -3.94
C THR A 446 5.54 21.44 -2.43
N ALA A 447 6.12 22.49 -1.83
CA ALA A 447 6.29 22.54 -0.38
C ALA A 447 4.93 22.67 0.34
N THR A 448 4.03 23.48 -0.20
CA THR A 448 2.68 23.65 0.36
C THR A 448 1.87 22.35 0.30
N THR A 449 2.04 21.52 -0.74
CA THR A 449 1.37 20.21 -0.81
C THR A 449 1.83 19.27 0.30
N PHE A 450 3.12 19.22 0.62
CA PHE A 450 3.60 18.41 1.75
C PHE A 450 3.10 18.91 3.10
N VAL A 451 3.08 20.23 3.30
CA VAL A 451 2.54 20.84 4.52
C VAL A 451 1.03 20.55 4.66
N MET A 452 0.28 20.62 3.57
CA MET A 452 -1.14 20.30 3.55
C MET A 452 -1.39 18.82 3.82
N LEU A 453 -0.60 17.92 3.21
CA LEU A 453 -0.69 16.48 3.47
C LEU A 453 -0.40 16.17 4.93
N ASP A 454 0.65 16.74 5.52
CA ASP A 454 0.94 16.56 6.95
C ASP A 454 -0.23 16.99 7.85
N ARG A 455 -0.84 18.14 7.53
CA ARG A 455 -2.03 18.62 8.25
C ARG A 455 -3.22 17.66 8.10
N LEU A 456 -3.45 17.13 6.89
CA LEU A 456 -4.50 16.16 6.62
C LEU A 456 -4.28 14.85 7.40
N PHE A 457 -3.03 14.36 7.50
CA PHE A 457 -2.70 13.17 8.31
C PHE A 457 -3.01 13.39 9.79
N PHE A 458 -2.61 14.54 10.32
CA PHE A 458 -2.91 14.92 11.71
C PHE A 458 -4.43 14.99 11.96
N GLU A 459 -5.17 15.68 11.11
CA GLU A 459 -6.63 15.85 11.27
C GLU A 459 -7.37 14.51 11.11
N ALA A 460 -6.99 13.69 10.14
CA ALA A 460 -7.59 12.36 9.96
C ALA A 460 -7.40 11.48 11.22
N LEU A 461 -6.19 11.44 11.78
CA LEU A 461 -5.91 10.71 13.01
C LEU A 461 -6.66 11.27 14.23
N ASP A 462 -6.79 12.59 14.33
CA ASP A 462 -7.55 13.23 15.41
C ASP A 462 -9.06 12.95 15.31
N VAL A 463 -9.62 12.93 14.10
CA VAL A 463 -11.01 12.50 13.86
C VAL A 463 -11.20 11.05 14.28
N VAL A 464 -10.29 10.15 13.89
CA VAL A 464 -10.34 8.74 14.32
C VAL A 464 -10.24 8.64 15.84
N ARG A 465 -9.34 9.38 16.48
CA ARG A 465 -9.21 9.39 17.96
C ARG A 465 -10.52 9.76 18.65
N LYS A 466 -11.19 10.81 18.16
CA LYS A 466 -12.44 11.34 18.73
C LYS A 466 -13.63 10.39 18.55
N HIS A 467 -13.72 9.70 17.41
CA HIS A 467 -14.84 8.79 17.13
C HIS A 467 -14.58 7.36 17.62
N ALA A 468 -13.32 6.91 17.65
CA ALA A 468 -12.95 5.58 18.12
C ALA A 468 -12.92 5.45 19.65
N SER A 469 -13.02 6.55 20.40
CA SER A 469 -13.18 6.54 21.86
C SER A 469 -14.60 6.12 22.26
N SER A 470 -14.99 4.93 21.87
CA SER A 470 -16.19 4.26 22.41
C SER A 470 -15.73 3.27 23.47
N GLU A 471 -16.27 3.37 24.69
CA GLU A 471 -16.13 2.31 25.68
C GLU A 471 -16.96 1.11 25.21
N MET A 472 -16.37 0.30 24.33
CA MET A 472 -16.98 -0.94 23.83
C MET A 472 -17.01 -1.98 24.96
N THR A 473 -17.83 -1.75 25.97
CA THR A 473 -18.14 -2.71 27.03
C THR A 473 -19.02 -3.79 26.44
N GLN A 474 -18.41 -4.81 25.83
CA GLN A 474 -19.14 -6.04 25.48
C GLN A 474 -19.45 -6.80 26.77
N GLN A 475 -20.60 -6.49 27.37
CA GLN A 475 -21.18 -7.30 28.42
C GLN A 475 -21.83 -8.53 27.75
N GLY A 476 -21.16 -9.67 27.85
CA GLY A 476 -21.75 -10.97 27.52
C GLY A 476 -22.33 -11.60 28.78
N THR A 477 -23.62 -11.45 29.03
CA THR A 477 -24.31 -12.20 30.10
C THR A 477 -24.84 -13.50 29.52
N ARG A 478 -24.44 -14.64 30.11
CA ARG A 478 -25.02 -15.95 29.83
C ARG A 478 -25.85 -16.37 31.03
N ASP A 479 -27.14 -16.04 30.98
CA ASP A 479 -28.13 -16.41 32.00
C ASP A 479 -29.01 -17.54 31.42
N LEU A 480 -28.47 -18.74 31.32
CA LEU A 480 -29.19 -19.93 30.85
C LEU A 480 -29.03 -21.06 31.86
N GLU A 481 -29.88 -21.03 32.89
CA GLU A 481 -30.03 -22.12 33.85
C GLU A 481 -31.11 -23.06 33.31
N ILE A 482 -30.71 -24.25 32.85
CA ILE A 482 -31.63 -25.27 32.35
C ILE A 482 -31.62 -26.45 33.30
N GLU A 483 -32.75 -26.65 33.96
CA GLU A 483 -33.00 -27.81 34.80
C GLU A 483 -33.77 -28.87 34.01
N VAL A 484 -33.32 -30.13 34.10
CA VAL A 484 -33.93 -31.26 33.40
C VAL A 484 -34.56 -32.18 34.44
N GLU A 485 -35.88 -32.21 34.49
CA GLU A 485 -36.64 -33.08 35.40
C GLU A 485 -36.72 -34.53 34.89
N GLY A 486 -36.66 -35.50 35.82
CA GLY A 486 -36.88 -36.94 35.55
C GLY A 486 -35.66 -37.85 35.72
N ASN A 487 -35.81 -39.08 36.23
CA ASN A 487 -34.67 -39.96 36.55
C ASN A 487 -34.33 -41.01 35.48
N GLY A 488 -34.89 -40.89 34.26
CA GLY A 488 -34.66 -41.85 33.18
C GLY A 488 -33.35 -41.65 32.41
N THR A 489 -32.96 -42.65 31.62
CA THR A 489 -31.76 -42.62 30.75
C THR A 489 -31.81 -41.51 29.71
N VAL A 490 -33.00 -41.18 29.20
CA VAL A 490 -33.23 -40.04 28.30
C VAL A 490 -33.02 -38.71 29.03
N ALA A 491 -33.47 -38.61 30.29
CA ALA A 491 -33.28 -37.42 31.08
C ALA A 491 -31.80 -37.20 31.43
N THR A 492 -31.05 -38.27 31.77
CA THR A 492 -29.59 -38.17 31.97
C THR A 492 -28.86 -37.74 30.70
N MET A 493 -29.27 -38.25 29.53
CA MET A 493 -28.69 -37.84 28.24
C MET A 493 -28.93 -36.35 27.96
N ILE A 494 -30.17 -35.86 28.11
CA ILE A 494 -30.50 -34.44 27.93
C ILE A 494 -29.76 -33.57 28.96
N ARG A 495 -29.64 -34.04 30.21
CA ARG A 495 -28.93 -33.33 31.29
C ARG A 495 -27.43 -33.23 30.98
N ASN A 496 -26.82 -34.29 30.47
CA ASN A 496 -25.42 -34.30 30.04
C ASN A 496 -25.19 -33.43 28.79
N LEU A 497 -26.12 -33.44 27.83
CA LEU A 497 -26.11 -32.54 26.68
C LEU A 497 -26.11 -31.06 27.11
N LEU A 498 -27.04 -30.70 27.99
CA LEU A 498 -27.26 -29.32 28.42
C LEU A 498 -26.28 -28.86 29.52
N SER A 499 -25.61 -29.79 30.22
CA SER A 499 -24.61 -29.47 31.25
C SER A 499 -23.50 -28.56 30.74
N SER A 500 -23.11 -28.71 29.47
CA SER A 500 -22.06 -27.89 28.82
C SER A 500 -22.53 -26.48 28.45
N LEU A 501 -23.84 -26.23 28.50
CA LEU A 501 -24.46 -24.93 28.25
C LEU A 501 -24.70 -24.15 29.55
N ASN A 502 -24.82 -24.85 30.68
CA ASN A 502 -25.10 -24.32 32.02
C ASN A 502 -23.86 -23.71 32.73
N THR A 503 -22.91 -23.13 31.97
CA THR A 503 -21.67 -22.57 32.54
C THR A 503 -21.79 -21.06 32.79
N THR A 504 -21.19 -20.62 33.90
CA THR A 504 -21.34 -19.32 34.58
C THR A 504 -21.00 -18.05 33.78
N ARG A 505 -21.54 -16.92 34.27
CA ARG A 505 -21.35 -15.54 33.78
C ARG A 505 -19.87 -15.19 33.59
N TYR A 506 -19.51 -14.73 32.39
CA TYR A 506 -18.22 -14.11 32.13
C TYR A 506 -18.41 -12.72 31.55
N VAL A 507 -18.10 -11.70 32.34
CA VAL A 507 -18.11 -10.31 31.88
C VAL A 507 -16.67 -9.88 31.65
N SER A 508 -16.29 -9.68 30.38
CA SER A 508 -15.03 -9.03 30.04
C SER A 508 -15.28 -7.67 29.41
N ALA A 509 -15.10 -6.62 30.21
CA ALA A 509 -15.02 -5.26 29.71
C ALA A 509 -13.66 -5.06 29.02
N VAL A 510 -13.63 -5.24 27.69
CA VAL A 510 -12.42 -4.97 26.90
C VAL A 510 -12.44 -3.51 26.45
N THR A 511 -11.41 -2.73 26.82
CA THR A 511 -11.33 -1.30 26.46
C THR A 511 -10.40 -1.07 25.26
N ASN A 512 -10.79 -0.19 24.34
CA ASN A 512 -10.02 0.17 23.14
C ASN A 512 -9.03 1.33 23.36
N LYS A 513 -8.92 1.85 24.60
CA LYS A 513 -8.06 2.99 24.94
C LYS A 513 -6.58 2.85 24.50
N PRO A 514 -5.89 1.69 24.62
CA PRO A 514 -4.48 1.59 24.21
C PRO A 514 -4.27 1.61 22.70
N CYS A 515 -5.30 1.32 21.91
CA CYS A 515 -5.23 1.31 20.44
C CYS A 515 -5.59 2.66 19.82
N LEU A 516 -5.94 3.68 20.61
CA LEU A 516 -6.25 5.01 20.08
C LEU A 516 -5.00 5.68 19.48
N PRO A 517 -5.13 6.35 18.33
CA PRO A 517 -4.01 7.06 17.70
C PRO A 517 -3.54 8.24 18.56
N GLN A 518 -2.23 8.47 18.57
CA GLN A 518 -1.61 9.66 19.18
C GLN A 518 -1.06 10.58 18.07
N PRO A 519 -1.88 11.46 17.49
CA PRO A 519 -1.44 12.28 16.36
C PRO A 519 -0.36 13.28 16.76
N SER A 520 0.69 13.41 15.95
CA SER A 520 1.76 14.39 16.12
C SER A 520 1.54 15.60 15.20
N ALA A 521 1.48 16.79 15.79
CA ALA A 521 1.39 18.04 15.05
C ALA A 521 2.78 18.62 14.76
N MET A 522 2.99 19.10 13.54
CA MET A 522 4.22 19.80 13.20
C MET A 522 4.34 21.13 13.98
N PRO A 523 5.50 21.42 14.60
CA PRO A 523 5.74 22.68 15.26
C PRO A 523 5.64 23.89 14.31
N SER A 524 5.05 24.98 14.79
CA SER A 524 4.83 26.23 14.02
C SER A 524 6.11 26.84 13.46
N ILE A 525 7.26 26.59 14.10
CA ILE A 525 8.58 27.08 13.66
C ILE A 525 8.96 26.62 12.26
N PHE A 526 8.56 25.40 11.84
CA PHE A 526 8.88 24.88 10.52
C PHE A 526 8.11 25.60 9.42
N PHE A 527 6.84 25.93 9.65
CA PHE A 527 6.05 26.75 8.73
C PHE A 527 6.72 28.10 8.49
N VAL A 528 7.11 28.78 9.57
CA VAL A 528 7.78 30.08 9.48
C VAL A 528 9.10 29.94 8.71
N LYS A 529 9.94 28.94 9.03
CA LYS A 529 11.22 28.72 8.33
C LYS A 529 11.05 28.48 6.83
N ILE A 530 10.07 27.66 6.42
CA ILE A 530 9.82 27.33 5.01
C ILE A 530 9.35 28.57 4.24
N TYR A 531 8.27 29.21 4.69
CA TYR A 531 7.68 30.34 3.96
C TYR A 531 8.53 31.61 4.01
N CYS A 532 9.15 31.93 5.16
CA CYS A 532 10.11 33.02 5.23
C CYS A 532 11.35 32.74 4.37
N GLY A 533 11.78 31.48 4.29
CA GLY A 533 12.88 31.06 3.41
C GLY A 533 12.58 31.33 1.93
N TYR A 534 11.39 30.97 1.45
CA TYR A 534 10.96 31.27 0.07
C TYR A 534 10.80 32.77 -0.19
N LEU A 535 10.24 33.51 0.77
CA LEU A 535 10.15 34.98 0.70
C LEU A 535 11.54 35.61 0.61
N TRP A 536 12.51 35.11 1.38
CA TRP A 536 13.90 35.53 1.30
C TRP A 536 14.53 35.21 -0.06
N ILE A 537 14.29 34.02 -0.63
CA ILE A 537 14.74 33.67 -2.00
C ILE A 537 14.20 34.66 -3.03
N LEU A 538 12.91 35.01 -2.94
CA LEU A 538 12.27 35.99 -3.83
C LEU A 538 12.92 37.37 -3.67
N MET A 539 13.15 37.82 -2.43
CA MET A 539 13.84 39.08 -2.15
C MET A 539 15.26 39.10 -2.75
N LEU A 540 16.04 38.03 -2.56
CA LEU A 540 17.38 37.88 -3.16
C LEU A 540 17.35 37.88 -4.70
N LEU A 541 16.27 37.39 -5.30
CA LEU A 541 16.09 37.42 -6.75
C LEU A 541 15.95 38.87 -7.26
N TYR A 542 15.19 39.70 -6.55
CA TYR A 542 15.07 41.14 -6.85
C TYR A 542 16.37 41.90 -6.58
N LEU A 543 17.16 41.49 -5.58
CA LEU A 543 18.46 42.09 -5.25
C LEU A 543 19.60 41.71 -6.21
N ASN A 544 19.43 40.63 -6.99
CA ASN A 544 20.45 40.09 -7.89
C ASN A 544 21.16 41.09 -8.84
N PRO A 545 20.49 42.04 -9.53
CA PRO A 545 21.20 43.02 -10.37
C PRO A 545 22.10 43.96 -9.55
N TYR A 546 21.73 44.27 -8.30
CA TYR A 546 22.54 45.11 -7.42
C TYR A 546 23.76 44.34 -6.89
N THR A 547 23.63 43.05 -6.62
CA THR A 547 24.76 42.21 -6.16
C THR A 547 25.78 41.99 -7.28
N LEU A 548 25.33 41.89 -8.53
CA LEU A 548 26.19 41.89 -9.72
C LEU A 548 26.96 43.21 -9.91
N ARG A 549 26.37 44.35 -9.54
CA ARG A 549 27.07 45.65 -9.54
C ARG A 549 28.05 45.74 -8.37
N LEU A 550 27.65 45.26 -7.19
CA LEU A 550 28.48 45.27 -5.98
C LEU A 550 29.77 44.46 -6.16
N ARG A 551 29.71 43.25 -6.73
CA ARG A 551 30.93 42.46 -7.00
C ARG A 551 31.94 43.20 -7.89
N ARG A 552 31.47 43.99 -8.86
CA ARG A 552 32.33 44.82 -9.72
C ARG A 552 32.98 45.95 -8.92
N LEU A 553 32.21 46.63 -8.07
CA LEU A 553 32.72 47.69 -7.21
C LEU A 553 33.80 47.18 -6.25
N ILE A 554 33.60 46.00 -5.65
CA ILE A 554 34.57 45.37 -4.76
C ILE A 554 35.91 45.14 -5.48
N CYS A 555 35.90 44.47 -6.64
CA CYS A 555 37.14 44.24 -7.39
C CYS A 555 37.82 45.54 -7.86
N SER A 556 37.02 46.56 -8.20
CA SER A 556 37.57 47.87 -8.61
C SER A 556 38.30 48.60 -7.49
N TYR A 557 37.90 48.38 -6.24
CA TYR A 557 38.54 48.96 -5.06
C TYR A 557 39.91 48.32 -4.79
N PHE A 558 40.00 46.99 -4.84
CA PHE A 558 41.26 46.27 -4.59
C PHE A 558 42.25 46.34 -5.76
N TYR A 559 41.76 46.38 -7.01
CA TYR A 559 42.61 46.36 -8.22
C TYR A 559 42.38 47.58 -9.13
N PRO A 560 42.75 48.80 -8.69
CA PRO A 560 42.47 50.03 -9.43
C PRO A 560 43.23 50.14 -10.76
N ARG A 561 44.45 49.58 -10.83
CA ARG A 561 45.24 49.54 -12.08
C ARG A 561 44.56 48.68 -13.15
N ARG A 562 44.07 47.50 -12.76
CA ARG A 562 43.32 46.59 -13.64
C ARG A 562 42.00 47.21 -14.09
N GLU A 563 41.33 47.93 -13.20
CA GLU A 563 40.08 48.61 -13.54
C GLU A 563 40.28 49.71 -14.59
N LYS A 564 41.34 50.53 -14.45
CA LYS A 564 41.68 51.53 -15.47
C LYS A 564 41.90 50.91 -16.86
N GLN A 565 42.63 49.79 -16.93
CA GLN A 565 42.84 49.06 -18.19
C GLN A 565 41.53 48.58 -18.80
N ARG A 566 40.64 47.98 -17.99
CA ARG A 566 39.32 47.49 -18.43
C ARG A 566 38.45 48.62 -18.97
N ILE A 567 38.43 49.79 -18.31
CA ILE A 567 37.65 50.96 -18.75
C ILE A 567 38.22 51.54 -20.05
N LEU A 568 39.55 51.64 -20.19
CA LEU A 568 40.19 52.11 -21.42
C LEU A 568 39.89 51.16 -22.59
N HIS A 569 39.97 49.86 -22.35
CA HIS A 569 39.59 48.86 -23.34
C HIS A 569 38.12 49.00 -23.75
N LEU A 570 37.20 49.13 -22.79
CA LEU A 570 35.77 49.32 -23.04
C LEU A 570 35.50 50.60 -23.85
N TYR A 571 36.13 51.72 -23.48
CA TYR A 571 35.97 53.00 -24.18
C TYR A 571 36.44 52.90 -25.63
N ASN A 572 37.62 52.31 -25.86
CA ASN A 572 38.16 52.12 -27.20
C ASN A 572 37.34 51.12 -28.03
N ASP A 573 36.82 50.06 -27.41
CA ASP A 573 35.96 49.07 -28.06
C ASP A 573 34.62 49.68 -28.51
N ILE A 574 33.97 50.48 -27.65
CA ILE A 574 32.75 51.22 -28.03
C ILE A 574 33.05 52.20 -29.16
N LEU A 575 34.17 52.91 -29.12
CA LEU A 575 34.58 53.84 -30.17
C LEU A 575 34.80 53.13 -31.52
N LYS A 576 35.52 52.00 -31.52
CA LYS A 576 35.72 51.15 -32.71
C LYS A 576 34.38 50.65 -33.26
N LYS A 577 33.46 50.23 -32.39
CA LYS A 577 32.10 49.81 -32.77
C LYS A 577 31.29 50.95 -33.39
N ARG A 578 31.41 52.16 -32.86
CA ARG A 578 30.75 53.35 -33.45
C ARG A 578 31.30 53.72 -34.82
N MET A 579 32.62 53.59 -35.05
CA MET A 579 33.21 53.79 -36.37
C MET A 579 32.67 52.78 -37.41
N LYS A 580 32.40 51.54 -36.99
CA LYS A 580 31.80 50.50 -37.85
C LYS A 580 30.26 50.47 -37.81
N MET A 581 29.61 51.45 -37.17
CA MET A 581 28.18 51.37 -36.85
C MET A 581 27.30 51.30 -38.10
N GLN A 582 27.61 52.06 -39.15
CA GLN A 582 26.85 52.02 -40.41
C GLN A 582 26.83 50.62 -41.04
N LYS A 583 27.97 49.91 -41.03
CA LYS A 583 28.04 48.51 -41.50
C LYS A 583 27.17 47.60 -40.63
N THR A 584 27.21 47.77 -39.31
CA THR A 584 26.37 46.96 -38.40
C THR A 584 24.87 47.23 -38.53
N LEU A 585 24.47 48.48 -38.76
CA LEU A 585 23.07 48.84 -38.99
C LEU A 585 22.55 48.22 -40.29
N ARG A 586 23.34 48.26 -41.37
CA ARG A 586 23.02 47.61 -42.64
C ARG A 586 22.85 46.10 -42.50
N ARG A 587 23.79 45.41 -41.84
CA ARG A 587 23.68 43.96 -41.59
C ARG A 587 22.44 43.61 -40.78
N LYS A 588 22.13 44.37 -39.72
CA LYS A 588 20.90 44.17 -38.93
C LYS A 588 19.63 44.43 -39.71
N ALA A 589 19.60 45.48 -40.53
CA ALA A 589 18.47 45.74 -41.41
C ALA A 589 18.25 44.57 -42.38
N LEU A 590 19.32 44.06 -43.00
CA LEU A 590 19.25 42.90 -43.90
C LEU A 590 18.71 41.65 -43.19
N GLN A 591 19.23 41.34 -42.00
CA GLN A 591 18.73 40.22 -41.19
C GLN A 591 17.25 40.39 -40.82
N ALA A 592 16.83 41.58 -40.43
CA ALA A 592 15.43 41.87 -40.08
C ALA A 592 14.49 41.78 -41.31
N VAL A 593 14.94 42.22 -42.48
CA VAL A 593 14.21 42.09 -43.74
C VAL A 593 14.06 40.62 -44.14
N ARG A 594 15.15 39.84 -44.12
CA ARG A 594 15.11 38.39 -44.39
C ARG A 594 14.18 37.67 -43.42
N ALA A 595 14.29 37.95 -42.13
CA ALA A 595 13.43 37.35 -41.10
C ALA A 595 11.95 37.69 -41.32
N HIS A 596 11.63 38.90 -41.79
CA HIS A 596 10.26 39.29 -42.10
C HIS A 596 9.66 38.50 -43.27
N TYR A 597 10.44 38.25 -44.33
CA TYR A 597 9.97 37.46 -45.48
C TYR A 597 9.89 35.96 -45.17
N LEU A 598 10.77 35.44 -44.30
CA LEU A 598 10.74 34.04 -43.86
C LEU A 598 9.70 33.77 -42.77
N SER A 599 9.32 34.76 -41.96
CA SER A 599 8.30 34.57 -40.92
C SER A 599 6.89 34.49 -41.53
N GLY A 600 6.39 33.28 -41.75
CA GLY A 600 5.01 33.03 -42.15
C GLY A 600 4.01 33.39 -41.03
N GLY A 601 2.84 33.92 -41.43
CA GLY A 601 1.60 33.87 -40.63
C GLY A 601 1.62 34.46 -39.21
N ASN A 602 2.07 35.71 -39.02
CA ASN A 602 1.94 36.39 -37.72
C ASN A 602 0.62 37.18 -37.59
N LEU A 603 0.13 37.39 -36.36
CA LEU A 603 -1.02 38.28 -36.03
C LEU A 603 -0.92 39.67 -36.72
N ARG A 604 0.31 40.14 -36.92
CA ARG A 604 0.64 41.34 -37.70
C ARG A 604 0.26 41.20 -39.18
N SER A 605 0.64 40.10 -39.82
CA SER A 605 0.34 39.83 -41.23
C SER A 605 -1.17 39.71 -41.45
N LEU A 606 -1.90 39.11 -40.49
CA LEU A 606 -3.36 39.04 -40.49
C LEU A 606 -4.01 40.43 -40.42
N ARG A 607 -3.53 41.30 -39.51
CA ARG A 607 -3.99 42.69 -39.39
C ARG A 607 -3.74 43.50 -40.66
N MET A 608 -2.57 43.32 -41.29
CA MET A 608 -2.23 44.02 -42.52
C MET A 608 -3.09 43.56 -43.72
N ARG A 609 -3.56 42.31 -43.71
CA ARG A 609 -4.43 41.74 -44.76
C ARG A 609 -5.90 42.09 -44.58
N PHE A 610 -6.39 42.18 -43.35
CA PHE A 610 -7.80 42.50 -43.03
C PHE A 610 -7.93 43.68 -42.04
N PRO A 611 -7.58 44.91 -42.44
CA PRO A 611 -7.55 46.06 -41.55
C PRO A 611 -8.93 46.46 -41.01
N ARG A 612 -10.00 46.21 -41.76
CA ARG A 612 -11.40 46.55 -41.36
C ARG A 612 -11.95 45.64 -40.25
N LEU A 613 -11.62 44.34 -40.28
CA LEU A 613 -12.06 43.36 -39.28
C LEU A 613 -11.12 43.28 -38.07
N LEU A 614 -9.81 43.39 -38.31
CA LEU A 614 -8.76 43.12 -37.33
C LEU A 614 -8.02 44.39 -36.88
N GLY A 615 -8.57 45.58 -37.12
CA GLY A 615 -7.96 46.87 -36.75
C GLY A 615 -7.79 47.08 -35.24
N TRP A 616 -8.66 46.48 -34.42
CA TRP A 616 -8.61 46.55 -32.95
C TRP A 616 -7.40 45.81 -32.34
N LEU A 617 -6.78 44.88 -33.08
CA LEU A 617 -5.59 44.16 -32.63
C LEU A 617 -4.39 45.07 -32.35
N THR A 618 -4.44 46.34 -32.74
CA THR A 618 -3.45 47.37 -32.37
C THR A 618 -3.25 47.52 -30.86
N VAL A 619 -4.20 47.08 -30.02
CA VAL A 619 -4.03 47.00 -28.56
C VAL A 619 -2.88 46.06 -28.18
N LEU A 620 -2.73 44.94 -28.87
CA LEU A 620 -1.71 43.91 -28.59
C LEU A 620 -0.34 44.32 -29.16
N PRO A 621 0.76 44.25 -28.37
CA PRO A 621 2.11 44.59 -28.85
C PRO A 621 2.56 43.75 -30.05
N ALA A 622 2.14 42.49 -30.12
CA ALA A 622 2.53 41.54 -31.17
C ALA A 622 1.94 41.86 -32.55
N ALA A 623 0.85 42.64 -32.62
CA ALA A 623 0.21 43.03 -33.87
C ALA A 623 0.69 44.39 -34.40
N ARG A 624 1.43 45.16 -33.60
CA ARG A 624 1.96 46.49 -33.97
C ARG A 624 3.26 46.38 -34.77
N MET A 625 3.60 47.46 -35.49
CA MET A 625 4.80 47.50 -36.30
C MET A 625 6.04 47.64 -35.39
N PRO A 626 7.03 46.74 -35.50
CA PRO A 626 8.30 46.92 -34.82
C PRO A 626 9.24 47.81 -35.65
N CYS A 627 10.12 48.54 -34.97
CA CYS A 627 11.22 49.27 -35.61
C CYS A 627 12.19 48.29 -36.28
N LEU A 628 12.57 48.54 -37.54
CA LEU A 628 13.44 47.66 -38.33
C LEU A 628 14.76 47.30 -37.63
N ILE A 629 15.34 48.22 -36.85
CA ILE A 629 16.67 48.02 -36.23
C ILE A 629 16.58 47.56 -34.79
N CYS A 630 15.76 48.24 -33.96
CA CYS A 630 15.75 48.01 -32.52
C CYS A 630 14.65 47.02 -32.07
N GLY A 631 13.70 46.68 -32.94
CA GLY A 631 12.62 45.74 -32.64
C GLY A 631 11.60 46.24 -31.60
N GLU A 632 11.73 47.48 -31.14
CA GLU A 632 10.74 48.12 -30.28
C GLU A 632 9.43 48.25 -31.05
N THR A 633 8.28 48.09 -30.38
CA THR A 633 6.96 48.17 -30.99
C THR A 633 6.42 49.60 -30.95
N GLU A 634 5.62 49.96 -31.96
CA GLU A 634 4.95 51.26 -32.05
C GLU A 634 4.14 51.54 -30.76
N PRO A 635 4.31 52.70 -30.10
CA PRO A 635 3.56 53.05 -28.90
C PRO A 635 2.08 53.23 -29.23
N ARG A 636 1.20 52.94 -28.27
CA ARG A 636 -0.25 53.03 -28.45
C ARG A 636 -0.72 54.48 -28.65
N ASN A 637 -0.12 55.41 -27.92
CA ASN A 637 -0.34 56.85 -28.08
C ASN A 637 0.95 57.47 -28.61
N ILE A 638 0.87 58.17 -29.74
CA ILE A 638 1.99 58.94 -30.29
C ILE A 638 2.11 60.21 -29.44
N THR A 639 2.85 60.15 -28.34
CA THR A 639 3.29 61.35 -27.63
C THR A 639 4.37 62.06 -28.45
N THR A 640 4.41 63.39 -28.36
CA THR A 640 5.30 64.31 -29.10
C THR A 640 6.80 63.97 -29.04
N SER A 641 7.27 63.15 -28.09
CA SER A 641 8.70 62.77 -27.96
C SER A 641 9.14 61.56 -28.80
N SER A 642 8.22 60.75 -29.34
CA SER A 642 8.55 59.57 -30.15
C SER A 642 8.08 59.73 -31.59
N SER A 643 8.88 60.39 -32.43
CA SER A 643 8.58 60.49 -33.86
C SER A 643 8.77 59.11 -34.54
N TRP A 644 7.68 58.37 -34.70
CA TRP A 644 7.67 57.15 -35.51
C TRP A 644 7.53 57.51 -36.99
N ARG A 645 8.33 56.88 -37.85
CA ARG A 645 8.35 57.17 -39.28
C ARG A 645 8.21 55.89 -40.08
N ARG A 646 7.37 55.93 -41.11
CA ARG A 646 7.25 54.87 -42.11
C ARG A 646 8.10 55.23 -43.32
N CYS A 647 8.50 54.24 -44.11
CA CYS A 647 9.19 54.50 -45.36
C CYS A 647 8.26 55.23 -46.34
N ASN A 648 8.80 56.15 -47.15
CA ASN A 648 8.04 56.87 -48.17
C ASN A 648 7.74 56.02 -49.41
N SER A 649 8.46 54.91 -49.62
CA SER A 649 8.21 53.99 -50.73
C SER A 649 6.96 53.16 -50.47
N VAL A 650 6.02 53.19 -51.41
CA VAL A 650 4.74 52.46 -51.35
C VAL A 650 4.96 50.94 -51.23
N ALA A 651 6.05 50.43 -51.80
CA ALA A 651 6.42 49.01 -51.73
C ALA A 651 7.10 48.62 -50.40
N CYS A 652 7.52 49.57 -49.57
CA CYS A 652 8.28 49.31 -48.36
C CYS A 652 7.40 49.42 -47.10
N GLY A 653 6.96 48.27 -46.58
CA GLY A 653 6.13 48.18 -45.38
C GLY A 653 6.88 48.31 -44.04
N PHE A 654 8.09 48.86 -43.98
CA PHE A 654 8.90 48.92 -42.75
C PHE A 654 8.76 50.25 -41.99
N ALA A 655 8.81 50.18 -40.66
CA ALA A 655 8.69 51.31 -39.75
C ALA A 655 9.97 51.51 -38.91
N TRP A 656 10.17 52.74 -38.45
CA TRP A 656 11.36 53.18 -37.72
C TRP A 656 10.98 54.03 -36.51
N CYS A 657 11.71 53.86 -35.40
CA CYS A 657 11.71 54.84 -34.34
C CYS A 657 12.61 56.04 -34.72
N GLY A 658 12.30 57.23 -34.20
CA GLY A 658 12.98 58.48 -34.57
C GLY A 658 14.49 58.53 -34.29
N GLU A 659 14.96 57.79 -33.28
CA GLU A 659 16.40 57.67 -33.01
C GLU A 659 17.10 56.79 -34.05
N CYS A 660 16.55 55.61 -34.36
CA CYS A 660 17.12 54.72 -35.38
C CYS A 660 17.07 55.35 -36.79
N TRP A 661 16.04 56.15 -37.09
CA TRP A 661 15.95 56.88 -38.35
C TRP A 661 17.08 57.90 -38.52
N ARG A 662 17.37 58.69 -37.47
CA ARG A 662 18.49 59.64 -37.48
C ARG A 662 19.84 58.92 -37.58
N GLU A 663 20.02 57.82 -36.87
CA GLU A 663 21.25 57.03 -36.90
C GLU A 663 21.50 56.35 -38.26
N ALA A 664 20.45 56.01 -39.00
CA ALA A 664 20.54 55.46 -40.35
C ALA A 664 20.91 56.51 -41.42
N GLY A 665 20.98 57.79 -41.05
CA GLY A 665 21.22 58.92 -41.97
C GLY A 665 19.95 59.39 -42.66
N ALA A 666 18.79 59.30 -41.99
CA ALA A 666 17.49 59.73 -42.52
C ALA A 666 17.08 59.06 -43.84
N ARG A 667 17.57 57.84 -44.07
CA ARG A 667 17.26 57.00 -45.24
C ARG A 667 16.81 55.62 -44.81
N CYS A 668 15.93 55.01 -45.61
CA CYS A 668 15.48 53.65 -45.34
C CYS A 668 16.51 52.63 -45.81
N LEU A 669 17.13 51.90 -44.87
CA LEU A 669 18.11 50.86 -45.20
C LEU A 669 17.50 49.66 -45.93
N ALA A 670 16.19 49.41 -45.79
CA ALA A 670 15.50 48.33 -46.50
C ALA A 670 15.29 48.63 -48.00
N CYS A 671 15.37 49.90 -48.41
CA CYS A 671 15.24 50.32 -49.81
C CYS A 671 16.60 50.70 -50.44
N ASP A 672 17.71 50.54 -49.70
CA ASP A 672 19.04 50.85 -50.22
C ASP A 672 19.40 49.79 -51.29
N PRO A 673 19.56 50.15 -52.58
CA PRO A 673 19.83 49.18 -53.65
C PRO A 673 21.18 48.46 -53.47
N VAL A 674 22.07 49.02 -52.66
CA VAL A 674 23.34 48.39 -52.27
C VAL A 674 23.13 47.20 -51.34
N LEU A 675 22.00 47.13 -50.63
CA LEU A 675 21.65 46.01 -49.75
C LEU A 675 21.39 44.72 -50.53
N THR A 676 20.82 44.84 -51.73
CA THR A 676 20.55 43.74 -52.66
C THR A 676 21.84 43.20 -53.31
N ARG A 677 22.90 44.01 -53.44
CA ARG A 677 24.23 43.51 -53.87
C ARG A 677 25.02 42.85 -52.75
N LEU A 678 24.81 43.27 -51.50
CA LEU A 678 25.47 42.68 -50.33
C LEU A 678 24.85 41.35 -49.90
N SER A 679 23.57 41.11 -50.21
CA SER A 679 22.91 39.82 -49.94
C SER A 679 23.54 38.66 -50.69
N ASP A 680 24.12 38.94 -51.86
CA ASP A 680 24.70 37.94 -52.77
C ASP A 680 26.19 37.69 -52.48
N LEU A 681 26.85 38.62 -51.78
CA LEU A 681 28.26 38.51 -51.37
C LEU A 681 28.43 37.88 -49.98
N ASP A 682 27.55 38.18 -49.00
CA ASP A 682 27.62 37.60 -47.66
C ASP A 682 27.16 36.12 -47.62
N SER A 683 26.56 35.56 -48.69
CA SER A 683 26.30 34.11 -48.83
C SER A 683 27.57 33.29 -49.12
N LEU A 684 28.70 33.94 -49.41
CA LEU A 684 29.98 33.31 -49.71
C LEU A 684 31.02 33.43 -48.58
N SER A 685 30.68 34.08 -47.45
CA SER A 685 31.63 34.32 -46.35
C SER A 685 31.09 33.93 -44.97
N ASP A 686 30.47 32.76 -44.86
CA ASP A 686 30.27 32.11 -43.56
C ASP A 686 31.63 31.62 -43.03
N ASP A 687 32.42 32.55 -42.50
CA ASP A 687 33.44 32.19 -41.52
C ASP A 687 32.71 31.71 -40.26
N GLN A 688 32.96 30.44 -39.93
CA GLN A 688 32.54 29.78 -38.71
C GLN A 688 32.72 30.70 -37.49
N PRO A 689 31.72 30.84 -36.60
CA PRO A 689 31.96 31.40 -35.30
C PRO A 689 32.90 30.46 -34.55
N THR A 690 34.12 30.91 -34.27
CA THR A 690 35.00 30.25 -33.30
C THR A 690 34.25 30.14 -31.98
N ALA A 691 33.93 28.91 -31.60
CA ALA A 691 33.37 28.58 -30.31
C ALA A 691 34.35 29.02 -29.22
N TYR A 692 33.90 29.95 -28.38
CA TYR A 692 34.49 30.28 -27.09
C TYR A 692 33.43 30.14 -26.01
#